data_AF-A0A367AUT5-F1
#
_entry.id   AF-A0A367AUT5-F1
#
_cell.length_a   1.000
_cell.length_b   1.000
_cell.length_c   1.000
_cell.angle_alpha   90.00
_cell.angle_beta   90.00
_cell.angle_gamma   90.00
#
_symmetry.space_group_name_H-M   'P 1'
#
loop_
_entity.id
_entity.type
_entity.pdbx_description
1 polymer ?
#
loop_
_entity_poly.entity_id
_entity_poly.type
_entity_poly.pdbx_seq_one_letter_code
_entity_poly.pdbx_strand_id
1 'polypeptide(L)'
;MKIYAGAPAAARHYVEADRGRADDYYLTEGTGLARRFTATDGRVAELATLTGDTYETWVAGRDPETGEPRGQLRGDEHAVRFAEVVVNGPKTWSLAAALHPDIAKAYEAAQDRAAEQLITWLSEHATTRVGPRGGQVQVPVEVLEAATVRHYTSRANDPHWHLHLQLLSRVFAADKWRGLHTVGIRDFLGAINGIGHAAMACDPELNAALAAHGYRKGGTGEIQELAEYTGPFSARHAQIARNVDRYERAWTAAHPGESPGPVLRRAWDARAWADGRPDKVALQPGVGLEERWRADLSALGYRDPGRPVDLAPTSVGALDRDALVQRALTRLAAARSAWNAADVRGEAERLIAAAGVVADAAVRIELAEDLTARALQRCLPLLDRDGVPEHVRAWTSQPVLDVEADLTTRLAARAVPDTGPALPVERAAAAGRLDAGQAAAVTALAGNRPLVVVEGAAGAGKTTTLAATRDLLEARGRRLVVVTPTRKAAKVAAGELGAAAGSAASLAFQHGWRWNHEGRWTRLTVGEDDPVTGGVYAGPNEAARLRPGDLLLVDEAGMLDQDTARALLTVADEYQVRVALLGDRHQLSAVGRGGVLDLAIGQADPAAHLTLDGVHRFTRTDEKGRTTPDAGYAELTLAMRTGDDPGAVFDALLARGQIRLTPDAAARQDTLAATAAASYADGRRVAVVVDTRDQAAELNTAIRERLAAAGRVDDRTVAVTGAGERIGAGDRIATRRNDRHLDVANRDTWTVTAVGRRGGLLVTPTGDVPAGVTPAGPGTRILPANYVTEHVELAYASTAYGVQGDTVTAAHVVVGEQTGASSCYVGMTRGRTANTAHLVAADADEAREQWLAVFARDRTDLGPAHAAQLAADEAARYAAPRPLEEVLAELRAAWTTEQRCLSQLAYWEPERDTLRGVVTLEAPHAGTLANLQAAREQTAITAEQAKQQAAASGAALANHADRVRDTLLARWDDERPATRAAARTVLDGPGGLGLRRAAVARAGEQLTDWADRWRPHVPSLPTDPTDLAQAAGWFDHRPDLWRSLDASARQAAEQAHPEHAQLRATADTARHAAEQARRTLAEAHRQRDERLDPFGPEAWTPDPNGRLADLQRDIATTRQELTDARTRIATLTAEPALLAQPPDRLTREHESWRTRRSAGPDQSGSARLRPTAPVPGVPRPEEERLGPSLARRGIAPGVGR
;
A
#
# COMPACT_ATOMS: atom_id res chain seq x y z
N MET A 1 28.57 13.00 -2.22
CA MET A 1 29.48 12.92 -1.06
C MET A 1 30.20 11.59 -1.08
N LYS A 2 31.50 11.61 -0.80
CA LYS A 2 32.36 10.43 -0.68
C LYS A 2 32.98 10.43 0.72
N ILE A 3 33.10 9.27 1.35
CA ILE A 3 33.88 9.11 2.57
C ILE A 3 35.24 8.55 2.16
N TYR A 4 36.32 9.25 2.52
CA TYR A 4 37.66 8.72 2.34
C TYR A 4 38.09 7.99 3.61
N ALA A 5 38.21 6.67 3.51
CA ALA A 5 38.87 5.81 4.49
C ALA A 5 40.13 5.23 3.84
N GLY A 6 41.25 5.26 4.56
CA GLY A 6 42.52 4.78 3.99
C GLY A 6 43.76 5.43 4.57
N ALA A 7 44.91 5.11 3.95
CA ALA A 7 46.19 5.71 4.26
C ALA A 7 46.19 7.22 3.91
N PRO A 8 46.67 8.10 4.81
CA PRO A 8 46.80 9.53 4.52
C PRO A 8 47.72 9.84 3.33
N ALA A 9 48.82 9.09 3.18
CA ALA A 9 49.76 9.26 2.08
C ALA A 9 49.10 9.07 0.70
N ALA A 10 48.15 8.12 0.59
CA ALA A 10 47.42 7.90 -0.66
C ALA A 10 46.51 9.09 -1.02
N ALA A 11 46.09 9.93 -0.06
CA ALA A 11 45.30 11.12 -0.35
C ALA A 11 46.12 12.25 -0.99
N ARG A 12 47.46 12.20 -0.95
CA ARG A 12 48.32 13.22 -1.58
C ARG A 12 48.03 13.42 -3.06
N HIS A 13 47.47 12.41 -3.76
CA HIS A 13 47.10 12.54 -5.17
C HIS A 13 46.17 13.74 -5.46
N TYR A 14 45.36 14.18 -4.48
CA TYR A 14 44.50 15.36 -4.64
C TYR A 14 45.32 16.64 -4.86
N VAL A 15 46.44 16.81 -4.15
CA VAL A 15 47.27 18.03 -4.15
C VAL A 15 48.58 17.89 -4.92
N GLU A 16 49.02 16.67 -5.19
CA GLU A 16 50.37 16.42 -5.72
C GLU A 16 50.45 15.96 -7.16
N ALA A 17 49.39 15.39 -7.73
CA ALA A 17 49.34 14.81 -9.08
C ALA A 17 50.72 14.72 -9.78
N ASP A 18 51.57 13.83 -9.25
CA ASP A 18 52.97 13.58 -9.60
C ASP A 18 53.89 14.81 -9.84
N ARG A 19 54.40 15.40 -8.75
CA ARG A 19 55.58 16.29 -8.77
C ARG A 19 56.83 15.54 -9.30
N GLY A 20 57.06 15.66 -10.60
CA GLY A 20 58.27 15.12 -11.25
C GLY A 20 58.70 15.87 -12.50
N ARG A 21 59.09 17.15 -12.39
CA ARG A 21 60.39 17.76 -12.83
C ARG A 21 60.32 19.27 -13.12
N ALA A 22 61.50 19.88 -13.03
CA ALA A 22 61.81 21.30 -13.02
C ALA A 22 61.73 22.04 -14.38
N ASP A 23 60.97 21.56 -15.36
CA ASP A 23 60.73 22.28 -16.63
C ASP A 23 59.30 22.02 -17.21
N ASP A 24 58.36 21.60 -16.35
CA ASP A 24 57.03 21.16 -16.79
C ASP A 24 55.93 22.21 -16.50
N TYR A 25 55.39 22.82 -17.56
CA TYR A 25 54.17 23.65 -17.54
C TYR A 25 52.88 22.90 -17.11
N TYR A 26 53.02 21.64 -16.66
CA TYR A 26 51.95 20.77 -16.14
C TYR A 26 51.68 20.95 -14.64
N LEU A 27 52.36 21.87 -13.93
CA LEU A 27 52.12 22.17 -12.51
C LEU A 27 51.12 23.31 -12.24
N THR A 28 50.26 23.67 -13.20
CA THR A 28 49.19 24.66 -12.98
C THR A 28 47.79 24.10 -13.20
N GLU A 29 47.53 22.86 -12.77
CA GLU A 29 46.18 22.55 -12.29
C GLU A 29 46.10 22.88 -10.81
N GLY A 30 45.57 24.07 -10.54
CA GLY A 30 45.59 24.68 -9.21
C GLY A 30 46.99 25.15 -8.81
N THR A 31 47.16 25.52 -7.55
CA THR A 31 48.43 26.01 -6.98
C THR A 31 49.34 24.88 -6.47
N GLY A 32 48.92 23.61 -6.58
CA GLY A 32 49.56 22.48 -5.89
C GLY A 32 49.49 22.62 -4.36
N LEU A 33 48.53 23.41 -3.87
CA LEU A 33 48.27 23.69 -2.47
C LEU A 33 46.77 23.51 -2.21
N ALA A 34 46.40 22.89 -1.08
CA ALA A 34 45.03 22.95 -0.60
C ALA A 34 44.83 24.22 0.22
N ARG A 35 43.73 24.94 0.00
CA ARG A 35 43.31 26.02 0.92
C ARG A 35 42.71 25.36 2.15
N ARG A 36 43.13 25.78 3.34
CA ARG A 36 42.67 25.23 4.62
C ARG A 36 41.77 26.24 5.30
N PHE A 37 40.67 25.76 5.89
CA PHE A 37 39.71 26.56 6.60
C PHE A 37 39.47 25.98 7.99
N THR A 38 39.21 26.86 8.94
CA THR A 38 38.57 26.52 10.22
C THR A 38 37.27 27.28 10.33
N ALA A 39 36.27 26.67 10.94
CA ALA A 39 34.99 27.29 11.20
C ALA A 39 34.59 27.12 12.66
N THR A 40 34.18 28.23 13.28
CA THR A 40 33.76 28.30 14.68
C THR A 40 32.57 29.26 14.77
N ASP A 41 31.46 28.80 15.36
CA ASP A 41 30.22 29.57 15.51
C ASP A 41 29.77 30.27 14.21
N GLY A 42 29.71 29.53 13.10
CA GLY A 42 29.29 30.07 11.79
C GLY A 42 30.33 30.94 11.07
N ARG A 43 31.45 31.26 11.72
CA ARG A 43 32.52 32.10 11.15
C ARG A 43 33.61 31.24 10.54
N VAL A 44 33.85 31.43 9.25
CA VAL A 44 34.92 30.75 8.52
C VAL A 44 36.15 31.65 8.48
N ALA A 45 37.30 31.07 8.82
CA ALA A 45 38.61 31.69 8.67
C ALA A 45 39.51 30.80 7.81
N GLU A 46 40.12 31.41 6.80
CA GLU A 46 41.18 30.75 6.03
C GLU A 46 42.47 30.70 6.85
N LEU A 47 43.12 29.55 6.83
CA LEU A 47 44.38 29.25 7.51
C LEU A 47 45.51 29.10 6.47
N ALA A 48 46.74 28.88 6.94
CA ALA A 48 47.86 28.59 6.06
C ALA A 48 47.55 27.44 5.09
N THR A 49 47.83 27.66 3.80
CA THR A 49 47.64 26.66 2.74
C THR A 49 48.50 25.43 2.98
N LEU A 50 48.00 24.26 2.57
CA LEU A 50 48.68 22.98 2.76
C LEU A 50 49.44 22.56 1.51
N THR A 51 50.75 22.33 1.66
CA THR A 51 51.59 21.53 0.75
C THR A 51 51.27 20.05 0.88
N GLY A 52 51.75 19.20 -0.03
CA GLY A 52 51.53 17.75 0.01
C GLY A 52 51.84 17.07 1.36
N ASP A 53 52.98 17.37 1.99
CA ASP A 53 53.34 16.80 3.30
C ASP A 53 52.44 17.32 4.43
N THR A 54 52.13 18.62 4.43
CA THR A 54 51.22 19.21 5.44
C THR A 54 49.78 18.78 5.23
N TYR A 55 49.37 18.50 3.98
CA TYR A 55 48.07 17.96 3.62
C TYR A 55 47.95 16.51 4.06
N GLU A 56 48.97 15.67 3.84
CA GLU A 56 49.02 14.32 4.39
C GLU A 56 48.89 14.33 5.92
N THR A 57 49.61 15.24 6.58
CA THR A 57 49.54 15.42 8.04
C THR A 57 48.14 15.82 8.50
N TRP A 58 47.50 16.75 7.79
CA TRP A 58 46.12 17.16 8.03
C TRP A 58 45.14 15.99 7.86
N VAL A 59 45.23 15.25 6.75
CA VAL A 59 44.40 14.05 6.46
C VAL A 59 44.61 12.97 7.52
N ALA A 60 45.82 12.84 8.09
CA ALA A 60 46.07 11.93 9.20
C ALA A 60 45.32 12.31 10.49
N GLY A 61 44.68 13.48 10.53
CA GLY A 61 43.99 14.02 11.70
C GLY A 61 44.94 14.69 12.68
N ARG A 62 46.04 15.27 12.18
CA ARG A 62 47.03 16.00 12.98
C ARG A 62 47.07 17.46 12.57
N ASP A 63 47.41 18.31 13.53
CA ASP A 63 47.71 19.71 13.27
C ASP A 63 48.93 19.80 12.32
N PRO A 64 48.80 20.45 11.15
CA PRO A 64 49.90 20.52 10.19
C PRO A 64 51.08 21.40 10.62
N GLU A 65 50.92 22.26 11.63
CA GLU A 65 51.97 23.14 12.15
C GLU A 65 52.68 22.50 13.35
N THR A 66 51.93 21.89 14.26
CA THR A 66 52.49 21.32 15.51
C THR A 66 52.68 19.81 15.47
N GLY A 67 52.04 19.10 14.54
CA GLY A 67 52.00 17.64 14.48
C GLY A 67 51.10 16.99 15.55
N GLU A 68 50.47 17.79 16.41
CA GLU A 68 49.64 17.31 17.51
C GLU A 68 48.39 16.58 16.97
N PRO A 69 48.05 15.41 17.53
CA PRO A 69 46.87 14.67 17.09
C PRO A 69 45.58 15.38 17.49
N ARG A 70 44.61 15.45 16.58
CA ARG A 70 43.24 15.90 16.84
C ARG A 70 42.46 14.82 17.60
N GLY A 71 42.86 14.58 18.84
CA GLY A 71 42.30 13.55 19.73
C GLY A 71 42.80 12.13 19.39
N GLN A 72 41.99 11.11 19.69
CA GLN A 72 42.37 9.73 19.43
C GLN A 72 42.19 9.36 17.96
N LEU A 73 43.28 8.98 17.30
CA LEU A 73 43.34 8.64 15.88
C LEU A 73 43.40 7.13 15.68
N ARG A 74 42.74 6.63 14.64
CA ARG A 74 42.89 5.24 14.18
C ARG A 74 44.04 5.14 13.19
N GLY A 75 44.88 4.12 13.35
CA GLY A 75 46.02 3.83 12.47
C GLY A 75 45.73 2.78 11.40
N ASP A 76 44.56 2.13 11.45
CA ASP A 76 44.15 1.11 10.49
C ASP A 76 43.73 1.71 9.13
N GLU A 77 43.69 0.87 8.08
CA GLU A 77 43.30 1.27 6.73
C GLU A 77 41.82 1.66 6.62
N HIS A 78 40.99 1.31 7.61
CA HIS A 78 39.56 1.65 7.66
C HIS A 78 39.28 2.98 8.38
N ALA A 79 40.33 3.71 8.79
CA ALA A 79 40.18 4.98 9.46
C ALA A 79 39.59 6.04 8.50
N VAL A 80 38.37 6.48 8.78
CA VAL A 80 37.72 7.60 8.09
C VAL A 80 38.55 8.87 8.32
N ARG A 81 39.06 9.48 7.24
CA ARG A 81 39.92 10.67 7.31
C ARG A 81 39.15 11.96 7.05
N PHE A 82 38.30 11.98 6.04
CA PHE A 82 37.45 13.13 5.73
C PHE A 82 36.17 12.72 4.99
N ALA A 83 35.16 13.58 5.07
CA ALA A 83 33.98 13.54 4.22
C ALA A 83 34.15 14.56 3.09
N GLU A 84 33.93 14.13 1.86
CA GLU A 84 34.16 14.94 0.66
C GLU A 84 32.84 15.30 -0.03
N VAL A 85 32.71 16.57 -0.39
CA VAL A 85 31.66 17.14 -1.25
C VAL A 85 32.35 17.74 -2.46
N VAL A 86 31.89 17.40 -3.66
CA VAL A 86 32.37 18.02 -4.89
C VAL A 86 31.44 19.17 -5.25
N VAL A 87 31.97 20.39 -5.30
CA VAL A 87 31.24 21.60 -5.69
C VAL A 87 31.48 21.85 -7.18
N ASN A 88 30.44 21.67 -7.99
CA ASN A 88 30.46 21.91 -9.42
C ASN A 88 29.09 22.39 -9.95
N GLY A 89 29.13 23.10 -11.07
CA GLY A 89 27.96 23.43 -11.89
C GLY A 89 27.81 22.47 -13.08
N PRO A 90 26.77 22.68 -13.91
CA PRO A 90 26.61 21.96 -15.17
C PRO A 90 27.88 22.01 -16.04
N LYS A 91 28.13 20.94 -16.81
CA LYS A 91 29.30 20.85 -17.70
C LYS A 91 29.40 22.03 -18.67
N THR A 92 28.27 22.59 -19.09
CA THR A 92 28.21 23.79 -19.93
C THR A 92 28.95 24.99 -19.32
N TRP A 93 28.97 25.15 -17.99
CA TRP A 93 29.72 26.22 -17.32
C TRP A 93 31.23 26.00 -17.42
N SER A 94 31.69 24.74 -17.33
CA SER A 94 33.10 24.40 -17.55
C SER A 94 33.52 24.63 -19.01
N LEU A 95 32.63 24.38 -19.97
CA LEU A 95 32.88 24.71 -21.38
C LEU A 95 32.99 26.22 -21.58
N ALA A 96 32.12 27.01 -20.96
CA ALA A 96 32.19 28.48 -21.02
C ALA A 96 33.48 29.02 -20.39
N ALA A 97 33.90 28.47 -19.24
CA ALA A 97 35.18 28.79 -18.60
C ALA A 97 36.39 28.47 -19.49
N ALA A 98 36.38 27.33 -20.19
CA ALA A 98 37.45 26.97 -21.13
C ALA A 98 37.52 27.91 -22.36
N LEU A 99 36.39 28.48 -22.77
CA LEU A 99 36.33 29.43 -23.87
C LEU A 99 36.80 30.83 -23.45
N HIS A 100 36.47 31.24 -22.22
CA HIS A 100 36.56 32.64 -21.77
C HIS A 100 37.22 32.76 -20.39
N PRO A 101 38.44 33.32 -20.29
CA PRO A 101 39.18 33.40 -19.02
C PRO A 101 38.49 34.23 -17.92
N ASP A 102 37.72 35.25 -18.29
CA ASP A 102 36.93 36.05 -17.35
C ASP A 102 35.74 35.28 -16.78
N ILE A 103 35.09 34.42 -17.59
CA ILE A 103 34.10 33.46 -17.08
C ILE A 103 34.77 32.44 -16.16
N ALA A 104 35.96 31.91 -16.50
CA ALA A 104 36.69 30.99 -15.64
C ALA A 104 36.98 31.61 -14.26
N LYS A 105 37.51 32.83 -14.24
CA LYS A 105 37.78 33.57 -13.00
C LYS A 105 36.51 33.80 -12.17
N ALA A 106 35.42 34.23 -12.81
CA ALA A 106 34.15 34.46 -12.12
C ALA A 106 33.55 33.15 -11.58
N TYR A 107 33.69 32.04 -12.32
CA TYR A 107 33.21 30.73 -11.90
C TYR A 107 34.04 30.17 -10.74
N GLU A 108 35.36 30.31 -10.77
CA GLU A 108 36.26 29.92 -9.67
C GLU A 108 35.95 30.68 -8.39
N ALA A 109 35.73 32.00 -8.49
CA ALA A 109 35.33 32.84 -7.37
C ALA A 109 33.95 32.43 -6.82
N ALA A 110 32.99 32.10 -7.70
CA ALA A 110 31.69 31.59 -7.29
C ALA A 110 31.80 30.21 -6.59
N GLN A 111 32.71 29.33 -7.03
CA GLN A 111 33.00 28.06 -6.36
C GLN A 111 33.61 28.26 -4.97
N ASP A 112 34.55 29.21 -4.83
CA ASP A 112 35.14 29.57 -3.53
C ASP A 112 34.06 30.07 -2.55
N ARG A 113 33.24 31.03 -3.00
CA ARG A 113 32.11 31.53 -2.22
C ARG A 113 31.13 30.42 -1.85
N ALA A 114 30.86 29.49 -2.76
CA ALA A 114 29.98 28.35 -2.49
C ALA A 114 30.58 27.41 -1.42
N ALA A 115 31.88 27.12 -1.49
CA ALA A 115 32.56 26.31 -0.47
C ALA A 115 32.56 26.98 0.90
N GLU A 116 32.85 28.28 0.99
CA GLU A 116 32.78 29.03 2.25
C GLU A 116 31.37 28.98 2.86
N GLN A 117 30.32 29.19 2.04
CA GLN A 117 28.93 29.11 2.50
C GLN A 117 28.55 27.70 2.98
N LEU A 118 29.04 26.65 2.32
CA LEU A 118 28.86 25.27 2.77
C LEU A 118 29.58 24.99 4.09
N ILE A 119 30.81 25.49 4.26
CA ILE A 119 31.57 25.35 5.51
C ILE A 119 30.85 26.10 6.65
N THR A 120 30.40 27.33 6.42
CA THR A 120 29.60 28.11 7.38
C THR A 120 28.38 27.31 7.83
N TRP A 121 27.53 26.90 6.88
CA TRP A 121 26.31 26.18 7.19
C TRP A 121 26.59 24.85 7.91
N LEU A 122 27.59 24.09 7.46
CA LEU A 122 27.96 22.85 8.15
C LEU A 122 28.54 23.08 9.55
N SER A 123 29.22 24.19 9.81
CA SER A 123 29.70 24.51 11.15
C SER A 123 28.57 24.79 12.14
N GLU A 124 27.43 25.28 11.65
CA GLU A 124 26.24 25.60 12.47
C GLU A 124 25.36 24.37 12.71
N HIS A 125 25.34 23.43 11.76
CA HIS A 125 24.40 22.30 11.75
C HIS A 125 25.05 20.93 12.01
N ALA A 126 26.34 20.75 11.76
CA ALA A 126 27.00 19.46 11.97
C ALA A 126 27.11 19.12 13.46
N THR A 127 27.00 17.82 13.77
CA THR A 127 27.05 17.32 15.13
C THR A 127 28.11 16.24 15.31
N THR A 128 28.43 15.96 16.58
CA THR A 128 29.21 14.80 17.01
C THR A 128 28.52 14.10 18.18
N ARG A 129 28.94 12.87 18.45
CA ARG A 129 28.39 12.02 19.51
C ARG A 129 29.26 12.09 20.77
N VAL A 130 28.62 12.30 21.93
CA VAL A 130 29.25 12.31 23.25
C VAL A 130 28.57 11.29 24.16
N GLY A 131 29.35 10.53 24.91
CA GLY A 131 28.84 9.53 25.84
C GLY A 131 29.17 8.07 25.46
N PRO A 132 28.83 7.11 26.34
CA PRO A 132 29.09 5.68 26.10
C PRO A 132 28.24 5.15 24.94
N ARG A 133 28.73 4.09 24.27
CA ARG A 133 27.96 3.40 23.23
C ARG A 133 26.60 2.96 23.80
N GLY A 134 25.51 3.25 23.10
CA GLY A 134 24.14 2.96 23.55
C GLY A 134 23.49 4.04 24.45
N GLY A 135 24.22 5.14 24.76
CA GLY A 135 23.68 6.30 25.49
C GLY A 135 24.36 7.60 25.06
N GLN A 136 24.62 7.73 23.76
CA GLN A 136 25.32 8.88 23.20
C GLN A 136 24.34 10.02 22.94
N VAL A 137 24.67 11.24 23.35
CA VAL A 137 23.94 12.45 22.97
C VAL A 137 24.60 13.10 21.77
N GLN A 138 23.79 13.73 20.91
CA GLN A 138 24.30 14.59 19.84
C GLN A 138 24.60 15.96 20.42
N VAL A 139 25.80 16.47 20.13
CA VAL A 139 26.19 17.84 20.46
C VAL A 139 26.63 18.56 19.18
N PRO A 140 26.34 19.86 19.05
CA PRO A 140 26.85 20.66 17.95
C PRO A 140 28.38 20.63 17.88
N VAL A 141 28.92 20.76 16.68
CA VAL A 141 30.36 20.97 16.48
C VAL A 141 30.71 22.41 16.86
N GLU A 142 31.77 22.59 17.64
CA GLU A 142 32.30 23.92 18.01
C GLU A 142 33.39 24.37 17.02
N VAL A 143 34.26 23.45 16.60
CA VAL A 143 35.29 23.71 15.58
C VAL A 143 35.28 22.63 14.51
N LEU A 144 35.14 23.07 13.26
CA LEU A 144 35.25 22.24 12.06
C LEU A 144 36.46 22.69 11.24
N GLU A 145 37.28 21.74 10.80
CA GLU A 145 38.34 22.00 9.83
C GLU A 145 37.94 21.46 8.45
N ALA A 146 38.24 22.24 7.41
CA ALA A 146 38.01 21.86 6.03
C ALA A 146 39.21 22.21 5.14
N ALA A 147 39.32 21.53 4.01
CA ALA A 147 40.26 21.87 2.96
C ALA A 147 39.55 21.88 1.60
N THR A 148 39.93 22.81 0.72
CA THR A 148 39.46 22.80 -0.67
C THR A 148 40.61 22.56 -1.61
N VAL A 149 40.41 21.66 -2.57
CA VAL A 149 41.34 21.37 -3.65
C VAL A 149 40.64 21.58 -4.98
N ARG A 150 41.16 22.49 -5.81
CA ARG A 150 40.54 22.83 -7.08
C ARG A 150 41.18 22.06 -8.22
N HIS A 151 40.33 21.46 -9.06
CA HIS A 151 40.72 20.86 -10.32
C HIS A 151 39.91 21.47 -11.46
N TYR A 152 40.56 21.64 -12.62
CA TYR A 152 39.95 22.21 -13.81
C TYR A 152 39.66 21.17 -14.88
N THR A 153 40.13 19.94 -14.64
CA THR A 153 40.05 18.88 -15.62
C THR A 153 39.43 17.60 -15.09
N SER A 154 38.82 16.83 -15.99
CA SER A 154 38.51 15.43 -15.71
C SER A 154 39.79 14.58 -15.79
N ARG A 155 39.71 13.30 -15.41
CA ARG A 155 40.79 12.31 -15.67
C ARG A 155 41.22 12.22 -17.14
N ALA A 156 40.37 12.65 -18.08
CA ALA A 156 40.64 12.68 -19.51
C ALA A 156 41.27 14.00 -20.00
N ASN A 157 41.57 14.93 -19.08
CA ASN A 157 42.01 16.30 -19.36
C ASN A 157 40.93 17.17 -20.06
N ASP A 158 39.67 17.09 -19.61
CA ASP A 158 38.51 17.83 -20.18
C ASP A 158 38.15 19.03 -19.34
N PRO A 159 37.57 20.12 -19.90
CA PRO A 159 37.04 21.23 -19.10
C PRO A 159 36.07 20.71 -18.04
N HIS A 160 36.49 20.65 -16.79
CA HIS A 160 35.67 20.21 -15.68
C HIS A 160 36.13 20.95 -14.44
N TRP A 161 35.68 22.18 -14.31
CA TRP A 161 35.93 22.99 -13.13
C TRP A 161 35.11 22.42 -11.98
N HIS A 162 35.79 21.86 -11.00
CA HIS A 162 35.20 21.32 -9.79
C HIS A 162 36.13 21.53 -8.59
N LEU A 163 35.51 21.70 -7.43
CA LEU A 163 36.21 21.96 -6.19
C LEU A 163 35.91 20.82 -5.21
N HIS A 164 36.95 20.12 -4.78
CA HIS A 164 36.88 19.10 -3.74
C HIS A 164 36.87 19.79 -2.38
N LEU A 165 35.69 19.91 -1.77
CA LEU A 165 35.52 20.37 -0.40
C LEU A 165 35.60 19.16 0.54
N GLN A 166 36.63 19.14 1.39
CA GLN A 166 36.95 18.04 2.28
C GLN A 166 36.78 18.49 3.73
N LEU A 167 35.92 17.81 4.48
CA LEU A 167 35.63 18.07 5.89
C LEU A 167 36.39 17.06 6.73
N LEU A 168 37.28 17.51 7.61
CA LEU A 168 38.08 16.62 8.43
C LEU A 168 37.15 15.74 9.29
N SER A 169 37.45 14.44 9.41
CA SER A 169 36.66 13.53 10.24
C SER A 169 36.78 13.82 11.74
N ARG A 170 37.71 14.69 12.12
CA ARG A 170 37.99 15.11 13.49
C ARG A 170 37.49 16.54 13.68
N VAL A 171 36.56 16.70 14.62
CA VAL A 171 35.91 17.97 14.96
C VAL A 171 36.03 18.22 16.46
N PHE A 172 36.07 19.48 16.88
CA PHE A 172 36.11 19.84 18.31
C PHE A 172 34.69 20.06 18.82
N ALA A 173 34.34 19.41 19.94
CA ALA A 173 33.11 19.70 20.69
C ALA A 173 33.21 19.15 22.12
N ALA A 174 32.58 19.83 23.09
CA ALA A 174 32.61 19.46 24.49
C ALA A 174 34.04 19.19 24.98
N ASP A 175 34.89 20.20 24.81
CA ASP A 175 36.30 20.30 25.23
C ASP A 175 37.24 19.23 24.65
N LYS A 176 36.83 18.50 23.61
CA LYS A 176 37.63 17.41 23.02
C LYS A 176 37.46 17.32 21.52
N TRP A 177 38.52 16.87 20.86
CA TRP A 177 38.44 16.40 19.48
C TRP A 177 37.75 15.03 19.40
N ARG A 178 36.75 14.93 18.52
CA ARG A 178 35.83 13.78 18.37
C ARG A 178 35.63 13.46 16.89
N GLY A 179 34.98 12.33 16.62
CA GLY A 179 34.67 11.90 15.25
C GLY A 179 33.38 12.57 14.75
N LEU A 180 33.45 13.22 13.59
CA LEU A 180 32.30 13.81 12.90
C LEU A 180 31.18 12.77 12.71
N HIS A 181 29.94 13.17 12.95
CA HIS A 181 28.79 12.32 12.70
C HIS A 181 28.47 12.27 11.19
N THR A 182 29.14 11.38 10.45
CA THR A 182 29.03 11.26 8.98
C THR A 182 27.61 10.92 8.49
N VAL A 183 26.80 10.25 9.31
CA VAL A 183 25.38 10.01 9.02
C VAL A 183 24.60 11.32 8.94
N GLY A 184 24.87 12.27 9.85
CA GLY A 184 24.26 13.60 9.80
C GLY A 184 24.60 14.35 8.50
N ILE A 185 25.86 14.33 8.09
CA ILE A 185 26.31 14.95 6.83
C ILE A 185 25.60 14.33 5.61
N ARG A 186 25.46 13.00 5.59
CA ARG A 186 24.70 12.30 4.55
C ARG A 186 23.24 12.75 4.51
N ASP A 187 22.59 12.88 5.66
CA ASP A 187 21.18 13.29 5.72
C ASP A 187 20.97 14.79 5.47
N PHE A 188 22.05 15.58 5.40
CA PHE A 188 22.08 16.97 4.96
C PHE A 188 22.41 17.16 3.48
N LEU A 189 22.55 16.09 2.68
CA LEU A 189 22.87 16.21 1.25
C LEU A 189 21.89 17.09 0.45
N GLY A 190 20.63 17.14 0.86
CA GLY A 190 19.64 18.05 0.27
C GLY A 190 20.07 19.52 0.37
N ALA A 191 20.41 19.98 1.58
CA ALA A 191 20.92 21.33 1.83
C ALA A 191 22.26 21.57 1.15
N ILE A 192 23.23 20.65 1.31
CA ILE A 192 24.58 20.78 0.73
C ILE A 192 24.51 20.99 -0.79
N ASN A 193 23.74 20.16 -1.50
CA ASN A 193 23.59 20.29 -2.94
C ASN A 193 22.81 21.56 -3.32
N GLY A 194 21.76 21.90 -2.57
CA GLY A 194 20.95 23.09 -2.79
C GLY A 194 21.76 24.38 -2.64
N ILE A 195 22.43 24.55 -1.50
CA ILE A 195 23.28 25.70 -1.17
C ILE A 195 24.42 25.82 -2.18
N GLY A 196 25.17 24.73 -2.42
CA GLY A 196 26.29 24.75 -3.35
C GLY A 196 25.87 25.19 -4.75
N HIS A 197 24.81 24.60 -5.29
CA HIS A 197 24.29 24.97 -6.60
C HIS A 197 23.74 26.41 -6.64
N ALA A 198 22.92 26.80 -5.67
CA ALA A 198 22.29 28.13 -5.64
C ALA A 198 23.32 29.26 -5.43
N ALA A 199 24.36 29.04 -4.63
CA ALA A 199 25.44 29.99 -4.41
C ALA A 199 26.13 30.36 -5.73
N MET A 200 26.37 29.39 -6.62
CA MET A 200 26.96 29.65 -7.94
C MET A 200 25.91 30.14 -8.95
N ALA A 201 24.72 29.53 -8.97
CA ALA A 201 23.68 29.85 -9.95
C ALA A 201 23.15 31.29 -9.79
N CYS A 202 23.09 31.81 -8.56
CA CYS A 202 22.60 33.17 -8.27
C CYS A 202 23.73 34.20 -8.20
N ASP A 203 24.98 33.82 -8.45
CA ASP A 203 26.15 34.68 -8.26
C ASP A 203 26.18 35.85 -9.25
N PRO A 204 26.20 37.12 -8.79
CA PRO A 204 26.15 38.28 -9.69
C PRO A 204 27.33 38.35 -10.67
N GLU A 205 28.54 38.04 -10.23
CA GLU A 205 29.75 38.15 -11.04
C GLU A 205 29.77 37.11 -12.16
N LEU A 206 29.47 35.84 -11.83
CA LEU A 206 29.40 34.76 -12.81
C LEU A 206 28.30 35.02 -13.85
N ASN A 207 27.12 35.46 -13.40
CA ASN A 207 26.02 35.74 -14.32
C ASN A 207 26.30 36.94 -15.24
N ALA A 208 26.96 37.97 -14.73
CA ALA A 208 27.38 39.11 -15.55
C ALA A 208 28.43 38.69 -16.60
N ALA A 209 29.40 37.86 -16.23
CA ALA A 209 30.41 37.34 -17.15
C ALA A 209 29.78 36.48 -18.26
N LEU A 210 28.85 35.58 -17.90
CA LEU A 210 28.11 34.77 -18.88
C LEU A 210 27.31 35.65 -19.86
N ALA A 211 26.59 36.64 -19.33
CA ALA A 211 25.76 37.56 -20.14
C ALA A 211 26.61 38.42 -21.08
N ALA A 212 27.79 38.88 -20.65
CA ALA A 212 28.72 39.65 -21.46
C ALA A 212 29.17 38.90 -22.74
N HIS A 213 29.24 37.57 -22.68
CA HIS A 213 29.58 36.70 -23.82
C HIS A 213 28.36 36.13 -24.54
N GLY A 214 27.16 36.63 -24.24
CA GLY A 214 25.93 36.26 -24.95
C GLY A 214 25.30 34.94 -24.51
N TYR A 215 25.74 34.37 -23.38
CA TYR A 215 25.22 33.10 -22.88
C TYR A 215 23.95 33.28 -22.07
N ARG A 216 22.97 32.40 -22.30
CA ARG A 216 21.71 32.39 -21.55
C ARG A 216 21.56 31.07 -20.80
N LYS A 217 21.22 31.17 -19.52
CA LYS A 217 20.84 30.00 -18.72
C LYS A 217 19.40 29.61 -19.04
N GLY A 218 19.17 28.35 -19.39
CA GLY A 218 17.82 27.77 -19.47
C GLY A 218 17.23 27.49 -18.09
N GLY A 219 15.98 27.01 -18.06
CA GLY A 219 15.31 26.65 -16.81
C GLY A 219 15.95 25.48 -16.03
N THR A 220 16.88 24.75 -16.64
CA THR A 220 17.70 23.70 -16.00
C THR A 220 19.01 24.23 -15.40
N GLY A 221 19.33 25.51 -15.60
CA GLY A 221 20.62 26.11 -15.23
C GLY A 221 21.74 25.90 -16.26
N GLU A 222 21.52 25.11 -17.32
CA GLU A 222 22.51 24.94 -18.40
C GLU A 222 22.57 26.16 -19.33
N ILE A 223 23.75 26.40 -19.92
CA ILE A 223 23.92 27.41 -20.97
C ILE A 223 23.37 26.86 -22.28
N GLN A 224 22.33 27.51 -22.81
CA GLN A 224 21.58 27.06 -24.00
C GLN A 224 22.49 26.90 -25.22
N GLU A 225 23.38 27.85 -25.43
CA GLU A 225 24.30 27.91 -26.57
C GLU A 225 25.41 26.84 -26.52
N LEU A 226 25.62 26.19 -25.37
CA LEU A 226 26.67 25.17 -25.19
C LEU A 226 26.13 23.75 -24.96
N ALA A 227 24.82 23.60 -24.74
CA ALA A 227 24.20 22.33 -24.36
C ALA A 227 24.43 21.20 -25.39
N GLU A 228 24.34 21.51 -26.70
CA GLU A 228 24.50 20.51 -27.77
C GLU A 228 25.93 19.95 -27.91
N TYR A 229 26.94 20.65 -27.37
CA TYR A 229 28.34 20.26 -27.49
C TYR A 229 28.82 19.36 -26.36
N THR A 230 28.07 19.29 -25.24
CA THR A 230 28.46 18.53 -24.05
C THR A 230 28.71 17.04 -24.34
N GLY A 231 27.79 16.37 -25.02
CA GLY A 231 27.87 14.94 -25.35
C GLY A 231 29.04 14.60 -26.29
N PRO A 232 29.12 15.21 -27.49
CA PRO A 232 30.23 14.98 -28.42
C PRO A 232 31.61 15.27 -27.81
N PHE A 233 31.72 16.35 -27.03
CA PHE A 233 32.96 16.70 -26.35
C PHE A 233 33.32 15.66 -25.29
N SER A 234 32.35 15.18 -24.50
CA SER A 234 32.56 14.15 -23.47
C SER A 234 32.93 12.78 -24.06
N ALA A 235 32.34 12.36 -25.19
CA ALA A 235 32.63 11.05 -25.80
C ALA A 235 34.02 10.94 -26.42
N ARG A 236 34.47 12.03 -27.07
CA ARG A 236 35.83 12.13 -27.62
C ARG A 236 36.86 11.96 -26.51
N HIS A 237 36.64 12.61 -25.40
CA HIS A 237 37.59 12.60 -24.31
C HIS A 237 37.53 11.35 -23.44
N ALA A 238 36.33 10.78 -23.24
CA ALA A 238 36.20 9.43 -22.71
C ALA A 238 37.03 8.42 -23.54
N GLN A 239 37.18 8.60 -24.86
CA GLN A 239 38.06 7.75 -25.69
C GLN A 239 39.53 7.86 -25.30
N ILE A 240 39.99 9.05 -24.97
CA ILE A 240 41.37 9.29 -24.56
C ILE A 240 41.62 8.68 -23.18
N ALA A 241 40.74 8.92 -22.20
CA ALA A 241 40.84 8.25 -20.90
C ALA A 241 40.88 6.72 -21.03
N ARG A 242 40.04 6.14 -21.90
CA ARG A 242 40.08 4.69 -22.19
C ARG A 242 41.43 4.22 -22.71
N ASN A 243 42.06 4.99 -23.60
CA ASN A 243 43.36 4.66 -24.15
C ASN A 243 44.45 4.73 -23.06
N VAL A 244 44.41 5.75 -22.19
CA VAL A 244 45.32 5.91 -21.04
C VAL A 244 45.15 4.75 -20.07
N ASP A 245 43.92 4.44 -19.65
CA ASP A 245 43.62 3.32 -18.74
C ASP A 245 44.11 1.98 -19.32
N ARG A 246 43.96 1.78 -20.63
CA ARG A 246 44.46 0.57 -21.30
C ARG A 246 45.99 0.49 -21.25
N TYR A 247 46.69 1.59 -21.44
CA TYR A 247 48.15 1.62 -21.35
C TYR A 247 48.63 1.43 -19.91
N GLU A 248 47.97 2.06 -18.94
CA GLU A 248 48.26 1.89 -17.52
C GLU A 248 48.06 0.43 -17.09
N ARG A 249 46.91 -0.17 -17.42
CA ARG A 249 46.65 -1.60 -17.15
C ARG A 249 47.69 -2.53 -17.78
N ALA A 250 48.04 -2.29 -19.04
CA ALA A 250 49.05 -3.09 -19.74
C ALA A 250 50.42 -2.97 -19.07
N TRP A 251 50.76 -1.79 -18.55
CA TRP A 251 52.02 -1.56 -17.86
C TRP A 251 52.03 -2.15 -16.45
N THR A 252 50.98 -1.97 -15.65
CA THR A 252 50.86 -2.54 -14.31
C THR A 252 50.88 -4.07 -14.35
N ALA A 253 50.24 -4.68 -15.34
CA ALA A 253 50.31 -6.13 -15.55
C ALA A 253 51.75 -6.62 -15.87
N ALA A 254 52.54 -5.77 -16.53
CA ALA A 254 53.94 -6.06 -16.83
C ALA A 254 54.92 -5.68 -15.70
N HIS A 255 54.50 -4.85 -14.73
CA HIS A 255 55.33 -4.34 -13.63
C HIS A 255 54.60 -4.47 -12.26
N PRO A 256 54.44 -5.69 -11.73
CA PRO A 256 53.69 -5.91 -10.48
C PRO A 256 54.39 -5.25 -9.29
N GLY A 257 53.63 -4.48 -8.50
CA GLY A 257 54.16 -3.80 -7.29
C GLY A 257 54.86 -2.46 -7.58
N GLU A 258 54.99 -2.06 -8.83
CA GLU A 258 55.49 -0.74 -9.22
C GLU A 258 54.33 0.21 -9.56
N SER A 259 54.52 1.50 -9.29
CA SER A 259 53.58 2.56 -9.70
C SER A 259 54.15 3.35 -10.86
N PRO A 260 53.37 3.63 -11.92
CA PRO A 260 53.88 4.33 -13.09
C PRO A 260 54.21 5.78 -12.73
N GLY A 261 55.45 6.19 -13.02
CA GLY A 261 55.91 7.55 -12.77
C GLY A 261 55.36 8.59 -13.78
N PRO A 262 55.45 9.89 -13.46
CA PRO A 262 54.83 10.99 -14.23
C PRO A 262 55.22 11.02 -15.72
N VAL A 263 56.49 10.76 -16.03
CA VAL A 263 57.00 10.77 -17.42
C VAL A 263 56.29 9.72 -18.28
N LEU A 264 56.00 8.56 -17.69
CA LEU A 264 55.34 7.47 -18.38
C LEU A 264 53.85 7.75 -18.59
N ARG A 265 53.16 8.32 -17.59
CA ARG A 265 51.77 8.79 -17.72
C ARG A 265 51.62 9.83 -18.83
N ARG A 266 52.52 10.81 -18.93
CA ARG A 266 52.52 11.81 -20.03
C ARG A 266 52.72 11.18 -21.39
N ALA A 267 53.61 10.19 -21.49
CA ALA A 267 53.81 9.45 -22.73
C ALA A 267 52.54 8.69 -23.13
N TRP A 268 51.77 8.18 -22.17
CA TRP A 268 50.46 7.57 -22.40
C TRP A 268 49.42 8.58 -22.85
N ASP A 269 49.34 9.77 -22.24
CA ASP A 269 48.41 10.81 -22.67
C ASP A 269 48.64 11.23 -24.12
N ALA A 270 49.90 11.51 -24.48
CA ALA A 270 50.28 11.87 -25.84
C ALA A 270 49.99 10.74 -26.83
N ARG A 271 50.28 9.49 -26.45
CA ARG A 271 49.99 8.29 -27.26
C ARG A 271 48.49 8.07 -27.41
N ALA A 272 47.73 8.20 -26.33
CA ALA A 272 46.29 7.98 -26.26
C ALA A 272 45.54 8.96 -27.15
N TRP A 273 46.07 10.16 -27.27
CA TRP A 273 45.56 11.20 -28.15
C TRP A 273 45.86 10.93 -29.63
N ALA A 274 47.03 10.40 -29.95
CA ALA A 274 47.40 10.04 -31.32
C ALA A 274 46.64 8.79 -31.83
N ASP A 275 46.29 7.89 -30.92
CA ASP A 275 45.61 6.64 -31.21
C ASP A 275 44.13 6.85 -31.55
N GLY A 276 43.82 6.90 -32.86
CA GLY A 276 42.44 7.03 -33.38
C GLY A 276 42.17 8.16 -34.38
N ARG A 277 43.20 8.86 -34.90
CA ARG A 277 43.07 9.86 -35.99
C ARG A 277 43.71 9.36 -37.30
N PRO A 278 42.92 9.06 -38.36
CA PRO A 278 43.47 8.64 -39.66
C PRO A 278 44.22 9.76 -40.42
N ASP A 279 43.77 11.02 -40.30
CA ASP A 279 44.29 12.15 -41.07
C ASP A 279 44.37 13.44 -40.23
N LYS A 280 45.46 13.67 -39.51
CA LYS A 280 45.99 15.03 -39.22
C LYS A 280 47.31 15.01 -38.44
N VAL A 281 48.18 15.92 -38.86
CA VAL A 281 49.47 16.33 -38.29
C VAL A 281 49.45 16.31 -36.75
N ALA A 282 50.44 15.65 -36.15
CA ALA A 282 50.71 15.74 -34.72
C ALA A 282 50.79 17.22 -34.32
N LEU A 283 49.92 17.65 -33.41
CA LEU A 283 50.04 18.97 -32.79
C LEU A 283 51.45 19.10 -32.21
N GLN A 284 52.12 20.21 -32.52
CA GLN A 284 53.49 20.43 -32.07
C GLN A 284 53.57 20.43 -30.54
N PRO A 285 54.68 19.94 -29.95
CA PRO A 285 54.93 20.09 -28.52
C PRO A 285 54.88 21.59 -28.17
N GLY A 286 53.92 22.01 -27.33
CA GLY A 286 53.79 23.40 -26.87
C GLY A 286 52.41 24.08 -27.01
N VAL A 287 51.39 23.43 -27.58
CA VAL A 287 50.01 23.98 -27.61
C VAL A 287 49.33 23.79 -26.25
N GLY A 288 48.79 24.86 -25.67
CA GLY A 288 48.15 24.85 -24.36
C GLY A 288 46.85 24.03 -24.33
N LEU A 289 46.50 23.48 -23.16
CA LEU A 289 45.30 22.67 -22.94
C LEU A 289 43.99 23.41 -23.32
N GLU A 290 43.93 24.70 -23.03
CA GLU A 290 42.79 25.54 -23.37
C GLU A 290 42.65 25.78 -24.89
N GLU A 291 43.77 26.00 -25.59
CA GLU A 291 43.78 26.16 -27.05
C GLU A 291 43.27 24.90 -27.74
N ARG A 292 43.59 23.73 -27.16
CA ARG A 292 43.06 22.44 -27.59
C ARG A 292 41.55 22.35 -27.42
N TRP A 293 41.01 22.75 -26.27
CA TRP A 293 39.56 22.73 -26.03
C TRP A 293 38.80 23.67 -26.98
N ARG A 294 39.33 24.87 -27.23
CA ARG A 294 38.76 25.82 -28.19
C ARG A 294 38.78 25.26 -29.62
N ALA A 295 39.88 24.63 -30.03
CA ALA A 295 39.99 23.99 -31.34
C ALA A 295 39.00 22.83 -31.50
N ASP A 296 38.82 22.02 -30.46
CA ASP A 296 37.88 20.89 -30.47
C ASP A 296 36.41 21.37 -30.52
N LEU A 297 36.04 22.40 -29.75
CA LEU A 297 34.71 23.02 -29.85
C LEU A 297 34.47 23.62 -31.25
N SER A 298 35.44 24.35 -31.80
CA SER A 298 35.33 24.88 -33.16
C SER A 298 35.20 23.78 -34.21
N ALA A 299 35.85 22.63 -34.02
CA ALA A 299 35.74 21.48 -34.92
C ALA A 299 34.36 20.81 -34.84
N LEU A 300 33.69 20.89 -33.70
CA LEU A 300 32.29 20.48 -33.53
C LEU A 300 31.28 21.48 -34.13
N GLY A 301 31.76 22.60 -34.71
CA GLY A 301 30.93 23.60 -35.36
C GLY A 301 30.49 24.74 -34.45
N TYR A 302 30.98 24.80 -33.22
CA TYR A 302 30.67 25.88 -32.29
C TYR A 302 31.07 27.25 -32.85
N ARG A 303 30.18 28.23 -32.68
CA ARG A 303 30.40 29.63 -33.01
C ARG A 303 30.06 30.46 -31.78
N ASP A 304 30.98 31.35 -31.43
CA ASP A 304 30.76 32.30 -30.34
C ASP A 304 29.54 33.19 -30.66
N PRO A 305 28.58 33.35 -29.73
CA PRO A 305 27.44 34.25 -29.89
C PRO A 305 27.86 35.69 -30.22
N GLY A 306 29.02 36.14 -29.73
CA GLY A 306 29.70 37.38 -30.10
C GLY A 306 28.96 38.67 -29.76
N ARG A 307 27.82 38.59 -29.06
CA ARG A 307 27.01 39.74 -28.64
C ARG A 307 26.53 39.55 -27.21
N PRO A 308 26.76 40.52 -26.31
CA PRO A 308 26.21 40.48 -24.97
C PRO A 308 24.69 40.32 -24.99
N VAL A 309 24.15 39.63 -24.00
CA VAL A 309 22.71 39.56 -23.72
C VAL A 309 22.40 40.33 -22.44
N ASP A 310 21.24 40.98 -22.39
CA ASP A 310 20.81 41.68 -21.19
C ASP A 310 20.49 40.67 -20.08
N LEU A 311 21.11 40.86 -18.91
CA LEU A 311 20.77 40.09 -17.71
C LEU A 311 19.49 40.68 -17.11
N ALA A 312 18.39 39.92 -17.18
CA ALA A 312 17.10 40.27 -16.60
C ALA A 312 16.76 39.31 -15.44
N PRO A 313 17.40 39.44 -14.27
CA PRO A 313 17.16 38.55 -13.15
C PRO A 313 15.81 38.83 -12.50
N THR A 314 15.21 37.81 -11.91
CA THR A 314 13.97 37.97 -11.14
C THR A 314 14.30 38.71 -9.83
N SER A 315 13.60 39.82 -9.59
CA SER A 315 13.72 40.54 -8.31
C SER A 315 13.18 39.71 -7.16
N VAL A 316 13.89 39.68 -6.03
CA VAL A 316 13.45 38.99 -4.80
C VAL A 316 12.06 39.43 -4.37
N GLY A 317 11.74 40.73 -4.51
CA GLY A 317 10.42 41.26 -4.15
C GLY A 317 9.28 40.86 -5.08
N ALA A 318 9.59 40.33 -6.27
CA ALA A 318 8.59 39.84 -7.22
C ALA A 318 8.20 38.37 -6.99
N LEU A 319 8.91 37.68 -6.09
CA LEU A 319 8.65 36.27 -5.79
C LEU A 319 7.43 36.13 -4.89
N ASP A 320 6.48 35.31 -5.31
CA ASP A 320 5.43 34.81 -4.43
C ASP A 320 6.00 33.76 -3.48
N ARG A 321 6.38 34.22 -2.28
CA ARG A 321 6.95 33.36 -1.23
C ARG A 321 6.01 32.24 -0.83
N ASP A 322 4.70 32.48 -0.78
CA ASP A 322 3.74 31.47 -0.36
C ASP A 322 3.59 30.38 -1.42
N ALA A 323 3.58 30.75 -2.70
CA ALA A 323 3.61 29.81 -3.81
C ALA A 323 4.92 29.00 -3.83
N LEU A 324 6.07 29.62 -3.58
CA LEU A 324 7.36 28.92 -3.48
C LEU A 324 7.39 27.92 -2.31
N VAL A 325 6.87 28.31 -1.14
CA VAL A 325 6.74 27.41 0.02
C VAL A 325 5.83 26.22 -0.31
N GLN A 326 4.66 26.46 -0.92
CA GLN A 326 3.76 25.37 -1.31
C GLN A 326 4.42 24.43 -2.33
N ARG A 327 5.17 24.99 -3.28
CA ARG A 327 5.91 24.21 -4.28
C ARG A 327 7.04 23.39 -3.65
N ALA A 328 7.75 23.93 -2.66
CA ALA A 328 8.78 23.21 -1.91
C ALA A 328 8.18 21.99 -1.20
N LEU A 329 7.09 22.19 -0.44
CA LEU A 329 6.40 21.12 0.27
C LEU A 329 5.79 20.08 -0.67
N THR A 330 5.22 20.51 -1.80
CA THR A 330 4.68 19.59 -2.82
C THR A 330 5.77 18.71 -3.43
N ARG A 331 6.94 19.29 -3.74
CA ARG A 331 8.10 18.54 -4.27
C ARG A 331 8.67 17.56 -3.24
N LEU A 332 8.76 17.96 -1.97
CA LEU A 332 9.16 17.05 -0.88
C LEU A 332 8.15 15.91 -0.72
N ALA A 333 6.86 16.23 -0.65
CA ALA A 333 5.78 15.26 -0.49
C ALA A 333 5.70 14.26 -1.65
N ALA A 334 6.01 14.68 -2.88
CA ALA A 334 6.09 13.78 -4.03
C ALA A 334 7.29 12.82 -3.95
N ALA A 335 8.36 13.22 -3.25
CA ALA A 335 9.60 12.44 -3.16
C ALA A 335 9.67 11.51 -1.94
N ARG A 336 9.06 11.90 -0.81
CA ARG A 336 9.13 11.17 0.47
C ARG A 336 8.01 11.55 1.44
N SER A 337 7.76 10.70 2.41
CA SER A 337 6.74 10.86 3.46
C SER A 337 7.22 11.67 4.65
N ALA A 338 8.54 11.72 4.89
CA ALA A 338 9.15 12.51 5.95
C ALA A 338 10.45 13.19 5.51
N TRP A 339 10.75 14.36 6.05
CA TRP A 339 11.94 15.16 5.77
C TRP A 339 12.47 15.85 7.02
N ASN A 340 13.69 16.39 6.92
CA ASN A 340 14.29 17.24 7.94
C ASN A 340 14.38 18.71 7.48
N ALA A 341 14.84 19.62 8.34
CA ALA A 341 14.97 21.03 8.00
C ALA A 341 15.97 21.26 6.84
N ALA A 342 17.04 20.48 6.77
CA ALA A 342 18.03 20.55 5.70
C ALA A 342 17.45 20.15 4.32
N ASP A 343 16.54 19.18 4.26
CA ASP A 343 15.83 18.81 3.04
C ASP A 343 14.98 20.00 2.54
N VAL A 344 14.26 20.69 3.45
CA VAL A 344 13.48 21.90 3.14
C VAL A 344 14.38 23.03 2.65
N ARG A 345 15.49 23.27 3.36
CA ARG A 345 16.50 24.27 2.96
C ARG A 345 17.02 24.00 1.56
N GLY A 346 17.35 22.74 1.25
CA GLY A 346 17.82 22.33 -0.06
C GLY A 346 16.82 22.53 -1.20
N GLU A 347 15.52 22.36 -0.95
CA GLU A 347 14.47 22.65 -1.94
C GLU A 347 14.22 24.16 -2.09
N ALA A 348 14.26 24.94 -1.00
CA ALA A 348 14.15 26.39 -1.06
C ALA A 348 15.27 26.99 -1.93
N GLU A 349 16.52 26.55 -1.72
CA GLU A 349 17.68 26.99 -2.50
C GLU A 349 17.55 26.64 -4.00
N ARG A 350 17.10 25.42 -4.31
CA ARG A 350 16.84 25.00 -5.70
C ARG A 350 15.74 25.83 -6.35
N LEU A 351 14.69 26.19 -5.62
CA LEU A 351 13.61 27.02 -6.13
C LEU A 351 14.05 28.47 -6.39
N ILE A 352 14.88 29.04 -5.51
CA ILE A 352 15.48 30.37 -5.71
C ILE A 352 16.32 30.39 -6.99
N ALA A 353 17.20 29.39 -7.15
CA ALA A 353 18.03 29.26 -8.35
C ALA A 353 17.18 29.08 -9.62
N ALA A 354 16.14 28.23 -9.58
CA ALA A 354 15.24 27.98 -10.70
C ALA A 354 14.35 29.18 -11.05
N ALA A 355 14.08 30.07 -10.10
CA ALA A 355 13.35 31.32 -10.33
C ALA A 355 14.21 32.37 -11.05
N GLY A 356 15.50 32.11 -11.30
CA GLY A 356 16.39 33.03 -11.99
C GLY A 356 16.79 34.25 -11.15
N VAL A 357 16.81 34.10 -9.83
CA VAL A 357 17.32 35.13 -8.92
C VAL A 357 18.84 35.27 -9.12
N VAL A 358 19.32 36.51 -9.20
CA VAL A 358 20.74 36.85 -9.16
C VAL A 358 20.91 37.93 -8.10
N ALA A 359 21.60 37.62 -7.02
CA ALA A 359 21.72 38.47 -5.84
C ALA A 359 22.96 38.11 -5.02
N ASP A 360 23.42 39.07 -4.21
CA ASP A 360 24.48 38.81 -3.24
C ASP A 360 24.11 37.70 -2.25
N ALA A 361 25.14 37.00 -1.74
CA ALA A 361 24.97 35.83 -0.89
C ALA A 361 24.08 36.11 0.34
N ALA A 362 24.26 37.25 1.01
CA ALA A 362 23.46 37.61 2.19
C ALA A 362 21.95 37.70 1.88
N VAL A 363 21.57 38.35 0.78
CA VAL A 363 20.18 38.52 0.36
C VAL A 363 19.56 37.16 0.00
N ARG A 364 20.31 36.32 -0.72
CA ARG A 364 19.87 34.97 -1.10
C ARG A 364 19.71 34.07 0.13
N ILE A 365 20.66 34.11 1.06
CA ILE A 365 20.65 33.31 2.29
C ILE A 365 19.45 33.70 3.16
N GLU A 366 19.21 34.99 3.38
CA GLU A 366 18.04 35.49 4.12
C GLU A 366 16.72 35.03 3.48
N LEU A 367 16.60 35.14 2.15
CA LEU A 367 15.44 34.63 1.43
C LEU A 367 15.24 33.12 1.62
N ALA A 368 16.33 32.35 1.54
CA ALA A 368 16.27 30.91 1.73
C ALA A 368 15.93 30.53 3.18
N GLU A 369 16.37 31.31 4.19
CA GLU A 369 15.99 31.13 5.59
C GLU A 369 14.51 31.43 5.81
N ASP A 370 14.01 32.55 5.28
CA ASP A 370 12.59 32.93 5.34
C ASP A 370 11.70 31.85 4.69
N LEU A 371 12.05 31.38 3.49
CA LEU A 371 11.30 30.30 2.83
C LEU A 371 11.36 28.98 3.61
N THR A 372 12.52 28.64 4.20
CA THR A 372 12.68 27.42 5.02
C THR A 372 11.83 27.51 6.28
N ALA A 373 11.87 28.64 6.99
CA ALA A 373 11.09 28.86 8.21
C ALA A 373 9.57 28.80 7.93
N ARG A 374 9.09 29.48 6.87
CA ARG A 374 7.69 29.43 6.44
C ARG A 374 7.24 28.02 6.06
N ALA A 375 8.10 27.24 5.40
CA ALA A 375 7.80 25.87 5.05
C ALA A 375 7.72 24.97 6.29
N LEU A 376 8.65 25.10 7.24
CA LEU A 376 8.62 24.36 8.50
C LEU A 376 7.39 24.70 9.35
N GLN A 377 6.94 25.96 9.36
CA GLN A 377 5.68 26.37 10.03
C GLN A 377 4.43 25.69 9.46
N ARG A 378 4.48 25.21 8.21
CA ARG A 378 3.39 24.44 7.56
C ARG A 378 3.59 22.93 7.65
N CYS A 379 4.73 22.48 8.19
CA CYS A 379 4.99 21.06 8.42
C CYS A 379 4.36 20.62 9.75
N LEU A 380 4.17 19.31 9.86
CA LEU A 380 3.69 18.64 11.06
C LEU A 380 4.81 17.74 11.60
N PRO A 381 5.08 17.73 12.92
CA PRO A 381 6.02 16.80 13.51
C PRO A 381 5.42 15.38 13.52
N LEU A 382 6.22 14.38 13.18
CA LEU A 382 5.87 12.96 13.28
C LEU A 382 6.11 12.38 14.68
N LEU A 383 6.92 13.07 15.49
CA LEU A 383 7.28 12.65 16.84
C LEU A 383 6.78 13.68 17.84
N ASP A 384 6.08 13.21 18.87
CA ASP A 384 5.69 14.02 20.03
C ASP A 384 6.85 14.08 21.04
N ARG A 385 7.93 14.75 20.65
CA ARG A 385 9.17 14.84 21.43
C ARG A 385 9.97 16.09 21.10
N ASP A 386 10.44 16.76 22.14
CA ASP A 386 11.41 17.85 22.02
C ASP A 386 12.85 17.35 21.82
N GLY A 387 13.66 18.16 21.13
CA GLY A 387 15.10 17.90 20.97
C GLY A 387 15.43 16.75 20.03
N VAL A 388 14.57 16.45 19.05
CA VAL A 388 14.89 15.53 17.96
C VAL A 388 16.10 16.09 17.18
N PRO A 389 17.20 15.32 17.01
CA PRO A 389 18.36 15.81 16.27
C PRO A 389 18.00 16.20 14.83
N GLU A 390 18.58 17.30 14.35
CA GLU A 390 18.17 17.93 13.08
C GLU A 390 18.33 17.01 11.86
N HIS A 391 19.28 16.08 11.88
CA HIS A 391 19.46 15.15 10.76
C HIS A 391 18.32 14.13 10.62
N VAL A 392 17.55 13.90 11.69
CA VAL A 392 16.42 12.96 11.70
C VAL A 392 15.24 13.55 10.95
N ARG A 393 14.69 12.79 10.01
CA ARG A 393 13.53 13.18 9.19
C ARG A 393 12.23 13.01 9.98
N ALA A 394 11.93 13.97 10.84
CA ALA A 394 10.78 13.94 11.74
C ALA A 394 9.63 14.89 11.33
N TRP A 395 9.69 15.50 10.14
CA TRP A 395 8.65 16.41 9.65
C TRP A 395 7.90 15.83 8.45
N THR A 396 6.60 16.11 8.36
CA THR A 396 5.75 15.79 7.22
C THR A 396 4.80 16.97 6.90
N SER A 397 3.82 16.78 6.01
CA SER A 397 2.77 17.77 5.72
C SER A 397 1.38 17.14 5.73
N GLN A 398 0.34 17.95 5.98
CA GLN A 398 -1.04 17.47 5.98
C GLN A 398 -1.44 16.71 4.69
N PRO A 399 -1.10 17.19 3.47
CA PRO A 399 -1.41 16.45 2.25
C PRO A 399 -0.78 15.04 2.17
N VAL A 400 0.34 14.79 2.88
CA VAL A 400 0.95 13.45 2.95
C VAL A 400 0.08 12.53 3.80
N LEU A 401 -0.32 13.00 4.98
CA LEU A 401 -1.19 12.24 5.89
C LEU A 401 -2.56 11.98 5.27
N ASP A 402 -3.14 12.98 4.58
CA ASP A 402 -4.44 12.85 3.92
C ASP A 402 -4.44 11.78 2.82
N VAL A 403 -3.33 11.62 2.08
CA VAL A 403 -3.21 10.58 1.04
C VAL A 403 -3.22 9.19 1.67
N GLU A 404 -2.42 8.96 2.72
CA GLU A 404 -2.38 7.66 3.41
C GLU A 404 -3.72 7.34 4.09
N ALA A 405 -4.36 8.33 4.71
CA ALA A 405 -5.68 8.17 5.35
C ALA A 405 -6.78 7.83 4.32
N ASP A 406 -6.81 8.49 3.16
CA ASP A 406 -7.76 8.19 2.08
C ASP A 406 -7.53 6.78 1.50
N LEU A 407 -6.27 6.40 1.26
CA LEU A 407 -5.91 5.04 0.82
C LEU A 407 -6.37 3.98 1.82
N THR A 408 -6.06 4.17 3.10
CA THR A 408 -6.44 3.26 4.18
C THR A 408 -7.96 3.10 4.24
N THR A 409 -8.70 4.22 4.17
CA THR A 409 -10.16 4.22 4.17
C THR A 409 -10.74 3.45 2.97
N ARG A 410 -10.22 3.69 1.75
CA ARG A 410 -10.68 3.00 0.53
C ARG A 410 -10.37 1.51 0.51
N LEU A 411 -9.23 1.11 1.08
CA LEU A 411 -8.84 -0.30 1.22
C LEU A 411 -9.70 -0.99 2.28
N ALA A 412 -9.90 -0.37 3.44
CA ALA A 412 -10.77 -0.87 4.51
C ALA A 412 -12.21 -1.07 4.04
N ALA A 413 -12.77 -0.11 3.27
CA ALA A 413 -14.11 -0.23 2.69
C ALA A 413 -14.28 -1.44 1.75
N ARG A 414 -13.18 -1.98 1.21
CA ARG A 414 -13.17 -3.17 0.34
C ARG A 414 -12.88 -4.48 1.09
N ALA A 415 -12.49 -4.41 2.36
CA ALA A 415 -12.13 -5.55 3.19
C ALA A 415 -13.37 -6.29 3.74
N VAL A 416 -14.32 -6.61 2.87
CA VAL A 416 -15.55 -7.31 3.22
C VAL A 416 -15.37 -8.82 2.96
N PRO A 417 -15.77 -9.71 3.89
CA PRO A 417 -15.73 -11.15 3.67
C PRO A 417 -16.53 -11.57 2.44
N ASP A 418 -16.06 -12.60 1.72
CA ASP A 418 -16.82 -13.17 0.61
C ASP A 418 -18.05 -13.92 1.14
N THR A 419 -19.25 -13.42 0.83
CA THR A 419 -20.52 -14.09 1.14
C THR A 419 -21.05 -14.92 -0.03
N GLY A 420 -20.31 -14.98 -1.15
CA GLY A 420 -20.67 -15.76 -2.33
C GLY A 420 -20.28 -17.24 -2.24
N PRO A 421 -20.86 -18.10 -3.09
CA PRO A 421 -20.48 -19.52 -3.15
C PRO A 421 -19.01 -19.65 -3.57
N ALA A 422 -18.23 -20.39 -2.76
CA ALA A 422 -16.80 -20.56 -2.97
C ALA A 422 -16.49 -21.24 -4.31
N LEU A 423 -15.45 -20.72 -4.96
CA LEU A 423 -14.74 -21.34 -6.08
C LEU A 423 -14.19 -22.73 -5.71
N PRO A 424 -14.61 -23.91 -6.23
CA PRO A 424 -13.88 -25.13 -5.90
C PRO A 424 -12.44 -25.05 -6.43
N VAL A 425 -11.46 -25.19 -5.53
CA VAL A 425 -10.01 -25.16 -5.85
C VAL A 425 -9.67 -26.19 -6.93
N GLU A 426 -10.36 -27.33 -6.95
CA GLU A 426 -10.22 -28.40 -7.93
C GLU A 426 -10.54 -27.96 -9.37
N ARG A 427 -11.48 -27.01 -9.58
CA ARG A 427 -11.75 -26.44 -10.90
C ARG A 427 -10.64 -25.52 -11.38
N ALA A 428 -9.97 -24.81 -10.46
CA ALA A 428 -8.80 -23.98 -10.78
C ALA A 428 -7.55 -24.85 -11.03
N ALA A 429 -7.35 -25.91 -10.25
CA ALA A 429 -6.29 -26.89 -10.46
C ALA A 429 -6.49 -27.73 -11.74
N ALA A 430 -7.72 -27.99 -12.17
CA ALA A 430 -8.00 -28.67 -13.43
C ALA A 430 -7.66 -27.82 -14.67
N ALA A 431 -7.49 -26.49 -14.51
CA ALA A 431 -7.13 -25.57 -15.60
C ALA A 431 -5.62 -25.47 -15.87
N GLY A 432 -4.75 -26.18 -15.12
CA GLY A 432 -3.30 -26.19 -15.36
C GLY A 432 -2.47 -26.95 -14.31
N ARG A 433 -1.15 -27.08 -14.50
CA ARG A 433 -0.21 -27.64 -13.49
C ARG A 433 0.09 -26.60 -12.39
N LEU A 434 -0.93 -26.17 -11.65
CA LEU A 434 -0.78 -25.22 -10.54
C LEU A 434 -0.45 -25.94 -9.24
N ASP A 435 0.39 -25.33 -8.39
CA ASP A 435 0.52 -25.76 -7.00
C ASP A 435 -0.66 -25.29 -6.13
N ALA A 436 -0.70 -25.74 -4.87
CA ALA A 436 -1.80 -25.43 -3.96
C ALA A 436 -1.95 -23.92 -3.67
N GLY A 437 -0.83 -23.19 -3.54
CA GLY A 437 -0.85 -21.75 -3.29
C GLY A 437 -1.34 -20.98 -4.51
N GLN A 438 -0.85 -21.36 -5.70
CA GLN A 438 -1.29 -20.79 -6.98
C GLN A 438 -2.79 -21.05 -7.22
N ALA A 439 -3.28 -22.26 -6.94
CA ALA A 439 -4.70 -22.60 -7.10
C ALA A 439 -5.60 -21.82 -6.13
N ALA A 440 -5.16 -21.60 -4.89
CA ALA A 440 -5.85 -20.74 -3.93
C ALA A 440 -5.90 -19.28 -4.41
N ALA A 441 -4.79 -18.75 -4.95
CA ALA A 441 -4.74 -17.41 -5.52
C ALA A 441 -5.68 -17.23 -6.72
N VAL A 442 -5.69 -18.18 -7.67
CA VAL A 442 -6.65 -18.18 -8.79
C VAL A 442 -8.09 -18.17 -8.28
N THR A 443 -8.38 -18.97 -7.26
CA THR A 443 -9.72 -19.07 -6.65
C THR A 443 -10.17 -17.74 -6.06
N ALA A 444 -9.31 -17.06 -5.29
CA ALA A 444 -9.63 -15.77 -4.68
C ALA A 444 -9.77 -14.66 -5.73
N LEU A 445 -8.84 -14.57 -6.68
CA LEU A 445 -8.87 -13.54 -7.74
C LEU A 445 -10.12 -13.68 -8.62
N ALA A 446 -10.49 -14.91 -8.98
CA ALA A 446 -11.67 -15.19 -9.78
C ALA A 446 -12.99 -15.13 -8.99
N GLY A 447 -12.93 -15.01 -7.66
CA GLY A 447 -14.08 -14.96 -6.73
C GLY A 447 -14.87 -13.64 -6.78
N ASN A 448 -15.49 -13.26 -5.65
CA ASN A 448 -16.28 -12.02 -5.55
C ASN A 448 -15.70 -10.99 -4.57
N ARG A 449 -14.58 -11.31 -3.91
CA ARG A 449 -13.90 -10.40 -2.97
C ARG A 449 -13.60 -9.04 -3.62
N PRO A 450 -13.98 -7.90 -3.00
CA PRO A 450 -13.70 -6.57 -3.53
C PRO A 450 -12.21 -6.19 -3.49
N LEU A 451 -11.46 -6.72 -2.51
CA LEU A 451 -10.01 -6.61 -2.39
C LEU A 451 -9.39 -8.00 -2.25
N VAL A 452 -8.35 -8.27 -3.02
CA VAL A 452 -7.48 -9.45 -2.87
C VAL A 452 -6.03 -8.98 -2.88
N VAL A 453 -5.22 -9.51 -1.96
CA VAL A 453 -3.79 -9.23 -1.92
C VAL A 453 -3.04 -10.54 -2.08
N VAL A 454 -2.18 -10.62 -3.09
CA VAL A 454 -1.34 -11.79 -3.33
C VAL A 454 0.11 -11.36 -3.20
N GLU A 455 0.76 -11.84 -2.14
CA GLU A 455 2.18 -11.65 -1.92
C GLU A 455 2.93 -12.83 -2.55
N GLY A 456 3.88 -12.59 -3.44
CA GLY A 456 4.56 -13.69 -4.14
C GLY A 456 6.05 -13.50 -4.29
N ALA A 457 6.82 -14.45 -3.77
CA ALA A 457 8.28 -14.46 -3.84
C ALA A 457 8.78 -14.43 -5.31
N ALA A 458 10.01 -13.96 -5.50
CA ALA A 458 10.64 -13.95 -6.81
C ALA A 458 10.69 -15.36 -7.42
N GLY A 459 9.97 -15.57 -8.53
CA GLY A 459 9.93 -16.88 -9.21
C GLY A 459 8.85 -17.84 -8.70
N ALA A 460 7.89 -17.40 -7.90
CA ALA A 460 6.78 -18.22 -7.40
C ALA A 460 5.68 -18.55 -8.43
N GLY A 461 5.84 -18.14 -9.69
CA GLY A 461 4.88 -18.43 -10.76
C GLY A 461 3.69 -17.45 -10.86
N LYS A 462 3.87 -16.20 -10.43
CA LYS A 462 2.87 -15.10 -10.55
C LYS A 462 2.19 -15.03 -11.92
N THR A 463 2.96 -15.05 -13.02
CA THR A 463 2.40 -15.04 -14.39
C THR A 463 1.49 -16.25 -14.64
N THR A 464 1.87 -17.44 -14.20
CA THR A 464 1.07 -18.67 -14.36
C THR A 464 -0.26 -18.55 -13.62
N THR A 465 -0.24 -18.02 -12.40
CA THR A 465 -1.45 -17.72 -11.61
C THR A 465 -2.35 -16.72 -12.32
N LEU A 466 -1.79 -15.65 -12.88
CA LEU A 466 -2.56 -14.63 -13.60
C LEU A 466 -3.18 -15.15 -14.90
N ALA A 467 -2.46 -15.98 -15.66
CA ALA A 467 -2.99 -16.59 -16.88
C ALA A 467 -4.20 -17.48 -16.59
N ALA A 468 -4.10 -18.35 -15.56
CA ALA A 468 -5.22 -19.18 -15.12
C ALA A 468 -6.40 -18.34 -14.57
N THR A 469 -6.10 -17.22 -13.90
CA THR A 469 -7.13 -16.27 -13.42
C THR A 469 -7.88 -15.62 -14.58
N ARG A 470 -7.19 -15.19 -15.63
CA ARG A 470 -7.81 -14.64 -16.85
C ARG A 470 -8.81 -15.63 -17.44
N ASP A 471 -8.36 -16.87 -17.70
CA ASP A 471 -9.19 -17.89 -18.35
C ASP A 471 -10.47 -18.16 -17.54
N LEU A 472 -10.35 -18.18 -16.21
CA LEU A 472 -11.48 -18.40 -15.31
C LEU A 472 -12.43 -17.21 -15.23
N LEU A 473 -11.92 -15.97 -15.31
CA LEU A 473 -12.74 -14.76 -15.35
C LEU A 473 -13.50 -14.64 -16.68
N GLU A 474 -12.84 -14.92 -17.80
CA GLU A 474 -13.44 -14.90 -19.14
C GLU A 474 -14.57 -15.93 -19.25
N ALA A 475 -14.39 -17.13 -18.71
CA ALA A 475 -15.44 -18.16 -18.62
C ALA A 475 -16.68 -17.70 -17.83
N ARG A 476 -16.56 -16.63 -17.03
CA ARG A 476 -17.66 -16.00 -16.28
C ARG A 476 -18.13 -14.66 -16.87
N GLY A 477 -17.64 -14.30 -18.04
CA GLY A 477 -17.96 -13.01 -18.68
C GLY A 477 -17.40 -11.80 -17.93
N ARG A 478 -16.37 -11.98 -17.10
CA ARG A 478 -15.64 -10.90 -16.42
C ARG A 478 -14.29 -10.68 -17.08
N ARG A 479 -13.77 -9.45 -17.03
CA ARG A 479 -12.47 -9.11 -17.63
C ARG A 479 -11.41 -8.91 -16.55
N LEU A 480 -10.21 -9.39 -16.84
CA LEU A 480 -8.99 -9.03 -16.12
C LEU A 480 -8.36 -7.80 -16.78
N VAL A 481 -8.22 -6.71 -16.01
CA VAL A 481 -7.50 -5.51 -16.43
C VAL A 481 -6.23 -5.42 -15.60
N VAL A 482 -5.08 -5.60 -16.24
CA VAL A 482 -3.78 -5.58 -15.54
C VAL A 482 -3.15 -4.20 -15.66
N VAL A 483 -2.71 -3.65 -14.55
CA VAL A 483 -1.84 -2.49 -14.53
C VAL A 483 -0.54 -2.80 -13.81
N THR A 484 0.54 -2.15 -14.22
CA THR A 484 1.83 -2.25 -13.54
C THR A 484 2.43 -0.86 -13.31
N PRO A 485 3.32 -0.65 -12.35
CA PRO A 485 3.95 0.65 -12.13
C PRO A 485 4.74 1.16 -13.35
N THR A 486 5.27 0.27 -14.19
CA THR A 486 6.12 0.65 -15.34
C THR A 486 5.55 0.17 -16.68
N ARG A 487 5.71 0.98 -17.73
CA ARG A 487 5.23 0.60 -19.08
C ARG A 487 5.93 -0.66 -19.63
N LYS A 488 7.20 -0.90 -19.28
CA LYS A 488 7.94 -2.12 -19.64
C LYS A 488 7.27 -3.36 -19.05
N ALA A 489 6.99 -3.36 -17.74
CA ALA A 489 6.31 -4.46 -17.08
C ALA A 489 4.90 -4.69 -17.68
N ALA A 490 4.19 -3.62 -18.01
CA ALA A 490 2.88 -3.73 -18.67
C ALA A 490 2.97 -4.39 -20.05
N LYS A 491 3.99 -4.09 -20.87
CA LYS A 491 4.22 -4.76 -22.16
C LYS A 491 4.48 -6.26 -21.98
N VAL A 492 5.31 -6.63 -21.00
CA VAL A 492 5.60 -8.04 -20.67
C VAL A 492 4.32 -8.76 -20.23
N ALA A 493 3.58 -8.18 -19.29
CA ALA A 493 2.31 -8.73 -18.82
C ALA A 493 1.29 -8.85 -19.95
N ALA A 494 1.16 -7.85 -20.84
CA ALA A 494 0.24 -7.89 -21.97
C ALA A 494 0.47 -9.11 -22.86
N GLY A 495 1.72 -9.44 -23.15
CA GLY A 495 2.00 -10.56 -24.03
C GLY A 495 2.07 -11.91 -23.33
N GLU A 496 2.56 -11.99 -22.09
CA GLU A 496 2.53 -13.25 -21.33
C GLU A 496 1.09 -13.66 -20.98
N LEU A 497 0.23 -12.67 -20.69
CA LEU A 497 -1.15 -12.90 -20.24
C LEU A 497 -2.18 -12.70 -21.35
N GLY A 498 -1.83 -12.24 -22.55
CA GLY A 498 -2.81 -11.95 -23.62
C GLY A 498 -3.99 -11.05 -23.20
N ALA A 499 -3.84 -10.28 -22.12
CA ALA A 499 -4.90 -9.48 -21.50
C ALA A 499 -4.66 -7.99 -21.73
N ALA A 500 -5.70 -7.17 -21.53
CA ALA A 500 -5.55 -5.72 -21.54
C ALA A 500 -4.62 -5.29 -20.40
N ALA A 501 -3.38 -4.92 -20.73
CA ALA A 501 -2.40 -4.44 -19.77
C ALA A 501 -1.86 -3.04 -20.12
N GLY A 502 -1.72 -2.19 -19.11
CA GLY A 502 -1.18 -0.83 -19.23
C GLY A 502 -0.36 -0.45 -17.99
N SER A 503 0.29 0.71 -18.00
CA SER A 503 0.84 1.21 -16.74
C SER A 503 -0.25 1.82 -15.86
N ALA A 504 -0.08 1.78 -14.54
CA ALA A 504 -0.96 2.42 -13.56
C ALA A 504 -1.20 3.91 -13.90
N ALA A 505 -0.11 4.65 -14.16
CA ALA A 505 -0.18 6.04 -14.60
C ALA A 505 -0.91 6.21 -15.95
N SER A 506 -0.82 5.25 -16.88
CA SER A 506 -1.56 5.31 -18.14
C SER A 506 -3.06 5.11 -17.93
N LEU A 507 -3.47 4.21 -17.03
CA LEU A 507 -4.89 4.04 -16.71
C LEU A 507 -5.43 5.30 -16.03
N ALA A 508 -4.73 5.83 -15.03
CA ALA A 508 -5.09 7.11 -14.40
C ALA A 508 -5.20 8.24 -15.45
N PHE A 509 -4.24 8.33 -16.38
CA PHE A 509 -4.25 9.29 -17.48
C PHE A 509 -5.50 9.16 -18.37
N GLN A 510 -5.90 7.94 -18.74
CA GLN A 510 -7.12 7.69 -19.53
C GLN A 510 -8.39 8.16 -18.80
N HIS A 511 -8.38 8.19 -17.47
CA HIS A 511 -9.48 8.65 -16.61
C HIS A 511 -9.35 10.12 -16.16
N GLY A 512 -8.55 10.92 -16.89
CA GLY A 512 -8.47 12.37 -16.76
C GLY A 512 -7.36 12.86 -15.84
N TRP A 513 -6.64 11.97 -15.14
CA TRP A 513 -5.58 12.37 -14.23
C TRP A 513 -4.33 12.87 -14.96
N ARG A 514 -3.73 13.96 -14.51
CA ARG A 514 -2.49 14.57 -15.03
C ARG A 514 -1.54 14.82 -13.89
N TRP A 515 -0.30 14.38 -14.06
CA TRP A 515 0.79 14.76 -13.16
C TRP A 515 1.35 16.09 -13.65
N ASN A 516 1.23 17.14 -12.83
CA ASN A 516 1.71 18.47 -13.19
C ASN A 516 3.21 18.64 -12.87
N HIS A 517 3.80 19.74 -13.34
CA HIS A 517 5.22 20.07 -13.13
C HIS A 517 5.57 20.47 -11.69
N GLU A 518 4.57 20.57 -10.81
CA GLU A 518 4.70 20.89 -9.39
C GLU A 518 4.77 19.63 -8.53
N GLY A 519 4.46 18.45 -9.10
CA GLY A 519 4.49 17.18 -8.38
C GLY A 519 3.14 16.76 -7.81
N ARG A 520 2.02 17.16 -8.43
CA ARG A 520 0.67 16.82 -7.97
C ARG A 520 -0.18 16.22 -9.11
N TRP A 521 -1.03 15.27 -8.75
CA TRP A 521 -2.13 14.81 -9.60
C TRP A 521 -3.30 15.82 -9.60
N THR A 522 -3.65 16.30 -10.79
CA THR A 522 -4.90 17.02 -11.07
C THR A 522 -5.78 16.14 -11.96
N ARG A 523 -7.11 16.31 -11.93
CA ARG A 523 -8.02 15.51 -12.77
C ARG A 523 -8.85 16.41 -13.67
N LEU A 524 -8.84 16.12 -14.96
CA LEU A 524 -9.66 16.78 -15.97
C LEU A 524 -11.07 16.20 -15.97
N THR A 525 -12.06 17.07 -16.19
CA THR A 525 -13.42 16.68 -16.52
C THR A 525 -13.62 16.60 -18.04
N VAL A 526 -14.58 15.81 -18.49
CA VAL A 526 -14.84 15.65 -19.94
C VAL A 526 -15.27 17.00 -20.51
N GLY A 527 -14.58 17.46 -21.56
CA GLY A 527 -14.78 18.77 -22.17
C GLY A 527 -13.74 19.82 -21.79
N GLU A 528 -12.87 19.56 -20.81
CA GLU A 528 -11.75 20.45 -20.48
C GLU A 528 -10.57 20.29 -21.45
N ASP A 529 -9.85 21.39 -21.66
CA ASP A 529 -8.60 21.39 -22.42
C ASP A 529 -7.52 20.62 -21.66
N ASP A 530 -6.92 19.64 -22.32
CA ASP A 530 -5.82 18.85 -21.76
C ASP A 530 -4.49 19.58 -21.97
N PRO A 531 -3.84 20.09 -20.90
CA PRO A 531 -2.59 20.82 -21.02
C PRO A 531 -1.42 19.95 -21.50
N VAL A 532 -1.55 18.61 -21.46
CA VAL A 532 -0.49 17.69 -21.89
C VAL A 532 -0.63 17.31 -23.37
N THR A 533 -1.85 17.16 -23.88
CA THR A 533 -2.08 16.75 -25.28
C THR A 533 -2.48 17.91 -26.20
N GLY A 534 -2.89 19.04 -25.64
CA GLY A 534 -3.35 20.23 -26.39
C GLY A 534 -4.72 20.08 -27.03
N GLY A 535 -5.46 19.01 -26.71
CA GLY A 535 -6.83 18.77 -27.19
C GLY A 535 -7.83 18.67 -26.05
N VAL A 536 -9.12 18.57 -26.38
CA VAL A 536 -10.18 18.42 -25.38
C VAL A 536 -10.24 16.98 -24.86
N TYR A 537 -10.29 16.81 -23.54
CA TYR A 537 -10.42 15.50 -22.93
C TYR A 537 -11.82 14.91 -23.16
N ALA A 538 -11.91 13.81 -23.90
CA ALA A 538 -13.17 13.15 -24.28
C ALA A 538 -13.57 11.95 -23.40
N GLY A 539 -12.86 11.72 -22.28
CA GLY A 539 -13.02 10.51 -21.47
C GLY A 539 -12.06 9.37 -21.86
N PRO A 540 -12.12 8.23 -21.14
CA PRO A 540 -11.28 7.06 -21.45
C PRO A 540 -11.71 6.41 -22.77
N ASN A 541 -10.73 5.93 -23.52
CA ASN A 541 -10.99 5.11 -24.71
C ASN A 541 -11.64 3.76 -24.34
N GLU A 542 -12.18 3.05 -25.32
CA GLU A 542 -12.92 1.80 -25.08
C GLU A 542 -12.09 0.72 -24.38
N ALA A 543 -10.80 0.62 -24.71
CA ALA A 543 -9.88 -0.35 -24.11
C ALA A 543 -9.60 -0.06 -22.63
N ALA A 544 -9.54 1.22 -22.22
CA ALA A 544 -9.28 1.65 -20.84
C ALA A 544 -10.54 1.87 -20.00
N ARG A 545 -11.74 1.75 -20.62
CA ARG A 545 -13.01 1.88 -19.92
C ARG A 545 -13.24 0.67 -19.02
N LEU A 546 -13.32 0.92 -17.71
CA LEU A 546 -13.62 -0.09 -16.71
C LEU A 546 -15.13 -0.34 -16.62
N ARG A 547 -15.54 -1.56 -16.26
CA ARG A 547 -16.95 -1.95 -16.13
C ARG A 547 -17.20 -2.61 -14.77
N PRO A 548 -18.40 -2.45 -14.17
CA PRO A 548 -18.74 -3.16 -12.95
C PRO A 548 -18.51 -4.67 -13.09
N GLY A 549 -17.82 -5.28 -12.13
CA GLY A 549 -17.45 -6.70 -12.13
C GLY A 549 -16.08 -7.05 -12.74
N ASP A 550 -15.44 -6.10 -13.44
CA ASP A 550 -14.03 -6.22 -13.85
C ASP A 550 -13.12 -6.40 -12.61
N LEU A 551 -12.00 -7.10 -12.79
CA LEU A 551 -10.92 -7.16 -11.81
C LEU A 551 -9.77 -6.26 -12.29
N LEU A 552 -9.55 -5.15 -11.59
CA LEU A 552 -8.37 -4.32 -11.74
C LEU A 552 -7.23 -4.89 -10.91
N LEU A 553 -6.25 -5.50 -11.57
CA LEU A 553 -5.09 -6.10 -10.91
C LEU A 553 -3.86 -5.20 -11.08
N VAL A 554 -3.25 -4.78 -9.97
CA VAL A 554 -1.94 -4.14 -9.97
C VAL A 554 -0.88 -5.21 -9.76
N ASP A 555 -0.10 -5.53 -10.79
CA ASP A 555 1.09 -6.38 -10.69
C ASP A 555 2.33 -5.54 -10.38
N GLU A 556 3.28 -6.13 -9.64
CA GLU A 556 4.39 -5.45 -8.96
C GLU A 556 3.93 -4.30 -8.05
N ALA A 557 2.85 -4.52 -7.30
CA ALA A 557 2.22 -3.52 -6.41
C ALA A 557 3.16 -2.97 -5.32
N GLY A 558 4.24 -3.66 -4.98
CA GLY A 558 5.28 -3.14 -4.08
C GLY A 558 5.96 -1.88 -4.63
N MET A 559 6.01 -1.70 -5.95
CA MET A 559 6.53 -0.50 -6.62
C MET A 559 5.46 0.57 -6.89
N LEU A 560 4.21 0.36 -6.49
CA LEU A 560 3.15 1.35 -6.70
C LEU A 560 3.24 2.46 -5.65
N ASP A 561 3.39 3.70 -6.10
CA ASP A 561 3.41 4.86 -5.21
C ASP A 561 2.00 5.22 -4.70
N GLN A 562 1.94 5.82 -3.51
CA GLN A 562 0.67 6.16 -2.84
C GLN A 562 -0.20 7.11 -3.67
N ASP A 563 0.39 8.08 -4.37
CA ASP A 563 -0.34 9.08 -5.16
C ASP A 563 -1.04 8.45 -6.38
N THR A 564 -0.32 7.61 -7.12
CA THR A 564 -0.88 6.84 -8.24
C THR A 564 -1.90 5.82 -7.73
N ALA A 565 -1.65 5.16 -6.60
CA ALA A 565 -2.63 4.27 -5.97
C ALA A 565 -3.92 5.00 -5.63
N ARG A 566 -3.84 6.22 -5.09
CA ARG A 566 -5.03 7.03 -4.75
C ARG A 566 -5.86 7.35 -5.98
N ALA A 567 -5.20 7.74 -7.07
CA ALA A 567 -5.87 7.98 -8.35
C ALA A 567 -6.56 6.71 -8.88
N LEU A 568 -5.88 5.56 -8.83
CA LEU A 568 -6.43 4.28 -9.26
C LEU A 568 -7.60 3.80 -8.41
N LEU A 569 -7.51 3.88 -7.08
CA LEU A 569 -8.59 3.47 -6.18
C LEU A 569 -9.80 4.40 -6.31
N THR A 570 -9.58 5.70 -6.55
CA THR A 570 -10.68 6.63 -6.87
C THR A 570 -11.42 6.20 -8.13
N VAL A 571 -10.69 5.88 -9.21
CA VAL A 571 -11.29 5.34 -10.42
C VAL A 571 -11.97 4.00 -10.15
N ALA A 572 -11.38 3.14 -9.32
CA ALA A 572 -11.97 1.84 -9.02
C ALA A 572 -13.30 1.95 -8.23
N ASP A 573 -13.39 2.92 -7.32
CA ASP A 573 -14.63 3.25 -6.59
C ASP A 573 -15.74 3.73 -7.53
N GLU A 574 -15.43 4.69 -8.41
CA GLU A 574 -16.39 5.28 -9.33
C GLU A 574 -17.01 4.27 -10.30
N TYR A 575 -16.21 3.30 -10.76
CA TYR A 575 -16.65 2.27 -11.69
C TYR A 575 -17.03 0.95 -11.01
N GLN A 576 -17.02 0.91 -9.67
CA GLN A 576 -17.40 -0.25 -8.85
C GLN A 576 -16.67 -1.53 -9.28
N VAL A 577 -15.35 -1.44 -9.51
CA VAL A 577 -14.52 -2.59 -9.90
C VAL A 577 -13.81 -3.20 -8.70
N ARG A 578 -13.54 -4.50 -8.79
CA ARG A 578 -12.75 -5.20 -7.78
C ARG A 578 -11.27 -4.88 -7.98
N VAL A 579 -10.52 -4.86 -6.89
CA VAL A 579 -9.09 -4.56 -6.90
C VAL A 579 -8.30 -5.76 -6.40
N ALA A 580 -7.24 -6.11 -7.12
CA ALA A 580 -6.24 -7.06 -6.66
C ALA A 580 -4.86 -6.41 -6.68
N LEU A 581 -4.08 -6.61 -5.61
CA LEU A 581 -2.70 -6.17 -5.53
C LEU A 581 -1.80 -7.40 -5.47
N LEU A 582 -0.93 -7.53 -6.47
CA LEU A 582 0.03 -8.63 -6.59
C LEU A 582 1.44 -8.06 -6.54
N GLY A 583 2.27 -8.55 -5.63
CA GLY A 583 3.63 -8.00 -5.46
C GLY A 583 4.44 -8.74 -4.41
N ASP A 584 5.59 -8.19 -4.08
CA ASP A 584 6.49 -8.69 -3.05
C ASP A 584 7.04 -7.52 -2.24
N ARG A 585 6.62 -7.35 -0.99
CA ARG A 585 7.03 -6.20 -0.15
C ARG A 585 8.51 -6.21 0.23
N HIS A 586 9.17 -7.36 0.06
CA HIS A 586 10.61 -7.51 0.30
C HIS A 586 11.47 -7.13 -0.92
N GLN A 587 10.86 -6.88 -2.09
CA GLN A 587 11.55 -6.27 -3.22
C GLN A 587 11.63 -4.75 -3.06
N LEU A 588 12.13 -4.04 -4.07
CA LEU A 588 12.23 -2.58 -4.01
C LEU A 588 10.83 -1.97 -3.98
N SER A 589 10.69 -0.93 -3.15
CA SER A 589 9.47 -0.12 -3.06
C SER A 589 9.29 0.80 -4.27
N ALA A 590 8.22 1.58 -4.25
CA ALA A 590 8.04 2.68 -5.19
C ALA A 590 9.21 3.67 -5.14
N VAL A 591 9.51 4.27 -6.29
CA VAL A 591 10.36 5.47 -6.36
C VAL A 591 9.50 6.65 -5.94
N GLY A 592 9.66 7.10 -4.69
CA GLY A 592 8.76 8.07 -4.05
C GLY A 592 8.15 7.45 -2.78
N ARG A 593 6.91 7.81 -2.46
CA ARG A 593 6.18 7.28 -1.30
C ARG A 593 5.59 5.90 -1.62
N GLY A 594 6.16 4.85 -1.04
CA GLY A 594 5.70 3.46 -1.17
C GLY A 594 4.70 3.05 -0.08
N GLY A 595 4.64 1.74 0.21
CA GLY A 595 3.82 1.19 1.30
C GLY A 595 2.37 0.84 0.94
N VAL A 596 1.94 1.03 -0.32
CA VAL A 596 0.57 0.69 -0.75
C VAL A 596 0.23 -0.79 -0.51
N LEU A 597 1.19 -1.68 -0.77
CA LEU A 597 1.02 -3.12 -0.54
C LEU A 597 0.90 -3.42 0.96
N ASP A 598 1.71 -2.79 1.82
CA ASP A 598 1.65 -2.93 3.27
C ASP A 598 0.32 -2.43 3.85
N LEU A 599 -0.14 -1.26 3.41
CA LEU A 599 -1.46 -0.73 3.77
C LEU A 599 -2.57 -1.71 3.39
N ALA A 600 -2.52 -2.28 2.18
CA ALA A 600 -3.54 -3.21 1.72
C ALA A 600 -3.50 -4.54 2.49
N ILE A 601 -2.33 -5.07 2.84
CA ILE A 601 -2.20 -6.25 3.70
C ILE A 601 -2.81 -5.96 5.08
N GLY A 602 -2.53 -4.79 5.65
CA GLY A 602 -3.06 -4.38 6.96
C GLY A 602 -4.59 -4.22 6.98
N GLN A 603 -5.22 -3.91 5.83
CA GLN A 603 -6.66 -3.76 5.72
C GLN A 603 -7.38 -5.02 5.21
N ALA A 604 -6.75 -5.84 4.38
CA ALA A 604 -7.41 -6.97 3.73
C ALA A 604 -7.94 -8.00 4.73
N ASP A 605 -9.07 -8.64 4.39
CA ASP A 605 -9.53 -9.83 5.11
C ASP A 605 -8.43 -10.90 5.11
N PRO A 606 -8.13 -11.59 6.23
CA PRO A 606 -7.06 -12.56 6.28
C PRO A 606 -7.14 -13.68 5.23
N ALA A 607 -8.35 -14.08 4.81
CA ALA A 607 -8.53 -15.08 3.75
C ALA A 607 -8.43 -14.48 2.33
N ALA A 608 -8.32 -13.14 2.20
CA ALA A 608 -8.05 -12.41 0.96
C ALA A 608 -6.55 -12.12 0.78
N HIS A 609 -5.75 -12.30 1.83
CA HIS A 609 -4.30 -12.21 1.77
C HIS A 609 -3.71 -13.61 1.55
N LEU A 610 -3.05 -13.79 0.41
CA LEU A 610 -2.49 -15.08 -0.01
C LEU A 610 -1.01 -14.94 -0.30
N THR A 611 -0.23 -15.94 0.12
CA THR A 611 1.22 -15.95 -0.08
C THR A 611 1.62 -17.06 -1.06
N LEU A 612 2.47 -16.72 -2.04
CA LEU A 612 3.06 -17.64 -3.00
C LEU A 612 4.56 -17.82 -2.69
N ASP A 613 4.86 -18.83 -1.87
CA ASP A 613 6.23 -19.15 -1.44
C ASP A 613 6.86 -20.34 -2.18
N GLY A 614 6.08 -21.05 -3.01
CA GLY A 614 6.58 -22.12 -3.87
C GLY A 614 7.41 -21.57 -5.03
N VAL A 615 8.73 -21.46 -4.86
CA VAL A 615 9.62 -20.89 -5.89
C VAL A 615 9.98 -21.96 -6.94
N HIS A 616 9.65 -21.68 -8.20
CA HIS A 616 9.81 -22.63 -9.32
C HIS A 616 10.89 -22.23 -10.34
N ARG A 617 11.48 -21.04 -10.20
CA ARG A 617 12.36 -20.43 -11.20
C ARG A 617 13.76 -21.07 -11.25
N PHE A 618 14.33 -21.42 -10.11
CA PHE A 618 15.75 -21.72 -10.01
C PHE A 618 16.07 -23.14 -10.45
N THR A 619 17.11 -23.28 -11.27
CA THR A 619 17.50 -24.57 -11.86
C THR A 619 19.01 -24.74 -11.82
N ARG A 620 19.48 -25.96 -11.60
CA ARG A 620 20.89 -26.32 -11.67
C ARG A 620 21.10 -27.40 -12.73
N THR A 621 22.24 -27.36 -13.40
CA THR A 621 22.67 -28.41 -14.33
C THR A 621 23.64 -29.35 -13.61
N ASP A 622 23.39 -30.66 -13.65
CA ASP A 622 24.27 -31.66 -13.06
C ASP A 622 25.49 -31.96 -13.98
N GLU A 623 26.45 -32.75 -13.48
CA GLU A 623 27.64 -33.18 -14.22
C GLU A 623 27.34 -33.95 -15.52
N LYS A 624 26.10 -34.44 -15.66
CA LYS A 624 25.62 -35.18 -16.85
C LYS A 624 24.82 -34.28 -17.80
N GLY A 625 24.79 -32.96 -17.56
CA GLY A 625 24.11 -31.98 -18.40
C GLY A 625 22.59 -31.90 -18.20
N ARG A 626 22.02 -32.58 -17.20
CA ARG A 626 20.57 -32.53 -16.92
C ARG A 626 20.23 -31.34 -16.05
N THR A 627 19.21 -30.60 -16.45
CA THR A 627 18.69 -29.44 -15.70
C THR A 627 17.60 -29.90 -14.73
N THR A 628 17.79 -29.65 -13.44
CA THR A 628 16.84 -29.96 -12.36
C THR A 628 16.51 -28.70 -11.54
N PRO A 629 15.36 -28.65 -10.84
CA PRO A 629 15.07 -27.57 -9.91
C PRO A 629 16.12 -27.46 -8.79
N ASP A 630 16.56 -26.24 -8.48
CA ASP A 630 17.48 -25.98 -7.37
C ASP A 630 16.71 -25.55 -6.11
N ALA A 631 16.11 -26.53 -5.42
CA ALA A 631 15.34 -26.30 -4.21
C ALA A 631 16.18 -25.65 -3.10
N GLY A 632 17.46 -26.02 -2.98
CA GLY A 632 18.35 -25.42 -1.98
C GLY A 632 18.60 -23.93 -2.24
N TYR A 633 18.75 -23.50 -3.50
CA TYR A 633 18.85 -22.08 -3.80
C TYR A 633 17.51 -21.35 -3.58
N ALA A 634 16.38 -21.99 -3.93
CA ALA A 634 15.05 -21.44 -3.66
C ALA A 634 14.84 -21.13 -2.17
N GLU A 635 15.18 -22.07 -1.28
CA GLU A 635 15.13 -21.87 0.18
C GLU A 635 16.04 -20.72 0.64
N LEU A 636 17.27 -20.62 0.11
CA LEU A 636 18.16 -19.49 0.39
C LEU A 636 17.55 -18.15 -0.04
N THR A 637 16.82 -18.11 -1.16
CA THR A 637 16.14 -16.88 -1.58
C THR A 637 14.98 -16.50 -0.66
N LEU A 638 14.25 -17.47 -0.09
CA LEU A 638 13.21 -17.20 0.89
C LEU A 638 13.80 -16.71 2.22
N ALA A 639 14.93 -17.29 2.66
CA ALA A 639 15.65 -16.81 3.84
C ALA A 639 16.24 -15.39 3.63
N MET A 640 16.76 -15.10 2.44
CA MET A 640 17.17 -13.73 2.05
C MET A 640 15.98 -12.76 2.05
N ARG A 641 14.81 -13.23 1.62
CA ARG A 641 13.58 -12.42 1.51
C ARG A 641 13.15 -11.90 2.88
N THR A 642 13.10 -12.76 3.89
CA THR A 642 12.70 -12.36 5.26
C THR A 642 13.83 -11.63 5.98
N GLY A 643 15.09 -12.04 5.75
CA GLY A 643 16.25 -11.43 6.38
C GLY A 643 16.43 -11.81 7.85
N ASP A 644 15.81 -12.90 8.32
CA ASP A 644 15.82 -13.31 9.73
C ASP A 644 17.22 -13.76 10.20
N ASP A 645 17.94 -14.49 9.35
CA ASP A 645 19.33 -14.93 9.60
C ASP A 645 20.22 -14.67 8.36
N PRO A 646 20.63 -13.41 8.14
CA PRO A 646 21.47 -13.06 7.01
C PRO A 646 22.87 -13.68 7.11
N GLY A 647 23.31 -14.08 8.32
CA GLY A 647 24.59 -14.75 8.54
C GLY A 647 24.59 -16.16 7.97
N ALA A 648 23.59 -16.97 8.31
CA ALA A 648 23.47 -18.33 7.77
C ALA A 648 23.32 -18.35 6.24
N VAL A 649 22.59 -17.36 5.69
CA VAL A 649 22.49 -17.17 4.24
C VAL A 649 23.87 -16.90 3.62
N PHE A 650 24.65 -15.98 4.20
CA PHE A 650 25.99 -15.68 3.72
C PHE A 650 26.87 -16.94 3.73
N ASP A 651 26.89 -17.67 4.84
CA ASP A 651 27.71 -18.86 5.02
C ASP A 651 27.34 -19.94 3.96
N ALA A 652 26.05 -20.10 3.67
CA ALA A 652 25.56 -21.02 2.64
C ALA A 652 25.91 -20.56 1.21
N LEU A 653 25.81 -19.26 0.90
CA LEU A 653 26.22 -18.70 -0.39
C LEU A 653 27.74 -18.85 -0.61
N LEU A 654 28.53 -18.64 0.44
CA LEU A 654 29.98 -18.80 0.41
C LEU A 654 30.35 -20.26 0.13
N ALA A 655 29.74 -21.22 0.84
CA ALA A 655 29.94 -22.66 0.61
C ALA A 655 29.57 -23.10 -0.82
N ARG A 656 28.62 -22.40 -1.46
CA ARG A 656 28.21 -22.63 -2.85
C ARG A 656 29.06 -21.89 -3.90
N GLY A 657 30.08 -21.14 -3.48
CA GLY A 657 30.92 -20.34 -4.38
C GLY A 657 30.18 -19.15 -5.01
N GLN A 658 29.10 -18.69 -4.38
CA GLN A 658 28.25 -17.58 -4.85
C GLN A 658 28.63 -16.24 -4.22
N ILE A 659 29.69 -16.22 -3.40
CA ILE A 659 30.36 -15.03 -2.89
C ILE A 659 31.73 -14.91 -3.57
N ARG A 660 31.97 -13.78 -4.25
CA ARG A 660 33.25 -13.47 -4.90
C ARG A 660 33.91 -12.30 -4.18
N LEU A 661 35.09 -12.55 -3.62
CA LEU A 661 35.90 -11.53 -2.95
C LEU A 661 36.94 -10.97 -3.91
N THR A 662 37.19 -9.67 -3.79
CA THR A 662 38.21 -8.93 -4.53
C THR A 662 38.91 -7.94 -3.60
N PRO A 663 40.22 -7.67 -3.82
CA PRO A 663 40.99 -6.84 -2.88
C PRO A 663 40.61 -5.36 -2.94
N ASP A 664 40.15 -4.87 -4.09
CA ASP A 664 39.79 -3.47 -4.29
C ASP A 664 38.69 -3.31 -5.36
N ALA A 665 38.16 -2.09 -5.47
CA ALA A 665 37.09 -1.76 -6.41
C ALA A 665 37.48 -1.91 -7.89
N ALA A 666 38.76 -1.69 -8.24
CA ALA A 666 39.24 -1.80 -9.62
C ALA A 666 39.33 -3.27 -10.06
N ALA A 667 39.86 -4.15 -9.20
CA ALA A 667 39.90 -5.59 -9.40
C ALA A 667 38.48 -6.18 -9.52
N ARG A 668 37.53 -5.69 -8.71
CA ARG A 668 36.10 -6.04 -8.82
C ARG A 668 35.54 -5.67 -10.19
N GLN A 669 35.76 -4.44 -10.64
CA GLN A 669 35.27 -3.94 -11.92
C GLN A 669 35.85 -4.72 -13.10
N ASP A 670 37.16 -5.01 -13.08
CA ASP A 670 37.82 -5.80 -14.12
C ASP A 670 37.26 -7.22 -14.21
N THR A 671 37.15 -7.90 -13.05
CA THR A 671 36.61 -9.27 -12.96
C THR A 671 35.17 -9.34 -13.46
N LEU A 672 34.33 -8.39 -13.05
CA LEU A 672 32.93 -8.31 -13.48
C LEU A 672 32.81 -8.05 -14.97
N ALA A 673 33.57 -7.07 -15.49
CA ALA A 673 33.52 -6.72 -16.89
C ALA A 673 34.00 -7.88 -17.78
N ALA A 674 35.04 -8.60 -17.38
CA ALA A 674 35.51 -9.81 -18.07
C ALA A 674 34.44 -10.92 -18.05
N THR A 675 33.84 -11.20 -16.89
CA THR A 675 32.81 -12.24 -16.73
C THR A 675 31.56 -11.95 -17.56
N ALA A 676 31.10 -10.70 -17.55
CA ALA A 676 29.94 -10.26 -18.32
C ALA A 676 30.21 -10.30 -19.82
N ALA A 677 31.37 -9.78 -20.28
CA ALA A 677 31.76 -9.81 -21.69
C ALA A 677 31.86 -11.24 -22.24
N ALA A 678 32.47 -12.16 -21.48
CA ALA A 678 32.54 -13.58 -21.85
C ALA A 678 31.13 -14.21 -21.96
N SER A 679 30.24 -13.89 -21.02
CA SER A 679 28.86 -14.38 -21.08
C SER A 679 28.12 -13.89 -22.32
N TYR A 680 28.26 -12.61 -22.68
CA TYR A 680 27.68 -12.08 -23.91
C TYR A 680 28.33 -12.66 -25.17
N ALA A 681 29.63 -12.95 -25.15
CA ALA A 681 30.32 -13.63 -26.24
C ALA A 681 29.71 -15.02 -26.50
N ASP A 682 29.35 -15.76 -25.45
CA ASP A 682 28.66 -17.06 -25.54
C ASP A 682 27.17 -16.95 -25.84
N GLY A 683 26.63 -15.74 -26.05
CA GLY A 683 25.19 -15.51 -26.23
C GLY A 683 24.37 -15.71 -24.95
N ARG A 684 25.01 -15.88 -23.79
CA ARG A 684 24.35 -16.01 -22.49
C ARG A 684 23.92 -14.64 -21.98
N ARG A 685 22.66 -14.52 -21.55
CA ARG A 685 22.14 -13.28 -20.95
C ARG A 685 22.50 -13.22 -19.48
N VAL A 686 23.21 -12.15 -19.10
CA VAL A 686 23.51 -11.85 -17.70
C VAL A 686 22.96 -10.50 -17.29
N ALA A 687 22.67 -10.34 -16.00
CA ALA A 687 22.37 -9.07 -15.37
C ALA A 687 23.52 -8.69 -14.45
N VAL A 688 24.13 -7.52 -14.67
CA VAL A 688 25.10 -6.93 -13.75
C VAL A 688 24.39 -5.83 -12.96
N VAL A 689 24.27 -6.01 -11.65
CA VAL A 689 23.47 -5.18 -10.75
C VAL A 689 24.40 -4.36 -9.87
N VAL A 690 24.20 -3.04 -9.84
CA VAL A 690 25.02 -2.08 -9.08
C VAL A 690 24.15 -1.13 -8.25
N ASP A 691 24.75 -0.39 -7.33
CA ASP A 691 24.03 0.56 -6.47
C ASP A 691 23.75 1.88 -7.19
N THR A 692 24.73 2.40 -7.95
CA THR A 692 24.70 3.76 -8.50
C THR A 692 24.71 3.78 -10.03
N ARG A 693 24.22 4.88 -10.61
CA ARG A 693 24.28 5.11 -12.05
C ARG A 693 25.72 5.27 -12.55
N ASP A 694 26.58 5.87 -11.75
CA ASP A 694 28.00 6.07 -12.10
C ASP A 694 28.72 4.73 -12.21
N GLN A 695 28.54 3.84 -11.22
CA GLN A 695 29.04 2.46 -11.30
C GLN A 695 28.48 1.70 -12.52
N ALA A 696 27.21 1.93 -12.88
CA ALA A 696 26.61 1.30 -14.05
C ALA A 696 27.29 1.79 -15.34
N ALA A 697 27.51 3.10 -15.48
CA ALA A 697 28.18 3.70 -16.63
C ALA A 697 29.64 3.22 -16.77
N GLU A 698 30.38 3.16 -15.66
CA GLU A 698 31.75 2.63 -15.61
C GLU A 698 31.84 1.16 -16.04
N LEU A 699 30.95 0.31 -15.50
CA LEU A 699 30.90 -1.12 -15.87
C LEU A 699 30.38 -1.32 -17.30
N ASN A 700 29.38 -0.57 -17.74
CA ASN A 700 28.88 -0.59 -19.12
C ASN A 700 30.01 -0.32 -20.11
N THR A 701 30.79 0.72 -19.85
CA THR A 701 31.94 1.10 -20.67
C THR A 701 32.99 -0.01 -20.68
N ALA A 702 33.37 -0.53 -19.51
CA ALA A 702 34.35 -1.61 -19.39
C ALA A 702 33.92 -2.90 -20.10
N ILE A 703 32.63 -3.27 -20.03
CA ILE A 703 32.09 -4.45 -20.73
C ILE A 703 32.11 -4.23 -22.24
N ARG A 704 31.63 -3.06 -22.70
CA ARG A 704 31.61 -2.70 -24.12
C ARG A 704 33.00 -2.76 -24.74
N GLU A 705 34.02 -2.22 -24.06
CA GLU A 705 35.41 -2.25 -24.55
C GLU A 705 35.89 -3.67 -24.85
N ARG A 706 35.62 -4.61 -23.94
CA ARG A 706 35.98 -6.02 -24.12
C ARG A 706 35.24 -6.65 -25.30
N LEU A 707 33.97 -6.30 -25.48
CA LEU A 707 33.17 -6.76 -26.62
C LEU A 707 33.65 -6.17 -27.95
N ALA A 708 34.03 -4.89 -27.97
CA ALA A 708 34.61 -4.24 -29.15
C ALA A 708 35.97 -4.85 -29.51
N ALA A 709 36.84 -5.08 -28.50
CA ALA A 709 38.13 -5.76 -28.70
C ALA A 709 37.97 -7.20 -29.22
N ALA A 710 36.91 -7.89 -28.81
CA ALA A 710 36.54 -9.22 -29.31
C ALA A 710 35.81 -9.18 -30.68
N GLY A 711 35.64 -8.00 -31.30
CA GLY A 711 34.96 -7.85 -32.59
C GLY A 711 33.45 -8.09 -32.56
N ARG A 712 32.83 -8.07 -31.36
CA ARG A 712 31.39 -8.29 -31.16
C ARG A 712 30.57 -7.01 -31.26
N VAL A 713 31.22 -5.85 -31.14
CA VAL A 713 30.64 -4.52 -31.31
C VAL A 713 31.46 -3.76 -32.34
N ASP A 714 30.79 -3.12 -33.31
CA ASP A 714 31.42 -2.20 -34.26
C ASP A 714 31.69 -0.86 -33.58
N ASP A 715 32.96 -0.56 -33.30
CA ASP A 715 33.38 0.72 -32.73
C ASP A 715 33.86 1.73 -33.80
N ARG A 716 33.71 1.42 -35.10
CA ARG A 716 34.06 2.34 -36.19
C ARG A 716 32.95 3.33 -36.50
N THR A 717 31.70 2.88 -36.48
CA THR A 717 30.51 3.72 -36.71
C THR A 717 29.69 3.79 -35.43
N VAL A 718 29.77 4.91 -34.71
CA VAL A 718 29.12 5.06 -33.39
C VAL A 718 28.19 6.28 -33.32
N ALA A 719 27.09 6.14 -32.58
CA ALA A 719 26.32 7.24 -32.04
C ALA A 719 26.87 7.61 -30.66
N VAL A 720 26.68 8.87 -30.26
CA VAL A 720 27.15 9.40 -28.97
C VAL A 720 25.97 9.95 -28.19
N THR A 721 25.84 9.49 -26.93
CA THR A 721 24.82 10.00 -26.01
C THR A 721 25.25 11.34 -25.41
N GLY A 722 24.32 12.09 -24.80
CA GLY A 722 24.62 13.33 -24.07
C GLY A 722 25.55 13.10 -22.89
N ALA A 723 25.55 11.89 -22.31
CA ALA A 723 26.48 11.46 -21.28
C ALA A 723 27.87 11.05 -21.82
N GLY A 724 28.07 11.08 -23.15
CA GLY A 724 29.32 10.71 -23.78
C GLY A 724 29.51 9.20 -24.03
N GLU A 725 28.48 8.38 -23.83
CA GLU A 725 28.54 6.95 -24.13
C GLU A 725 28.58 6.74 -25.65
N ARG A 726 29.43 5.82 -26.11
CA ARG A 726 29.51 5.42 -27.52
C ARG A 726 28.67 4.19 -27.75
N ILE A 727 27.87 4.22 -28.81
CA ILE A 727 26.95 3.15 -29.16
C ILE A 727 27.18 2.77 -30.63
N GLY A 728 27.63 1.55 -30.86
CA GLY A 728 27.91 0.95 -32.16
C GLY A 728 26.98 -0.23 -32.49
N ALA A 729 27.09 -0.77 -33.69
CA ALA A 729 26.34 -1.99 -34.04
C ALA A 729 26.81 -3.18 -33.20
N GLY A 730 25.88 -3.97 -32.67
CA GLY A 730 26.12 -5.03 -31.69
C GLY A 730 25.98 -4.59 -30.24
N ASP A 731 25.93 -3.28 -29.95
CA ASP A 731 25.76 -2.80 -28.58
C ASP A 731 24.38 -3.12 -28.02
N ARG A 732 24.33 -3.31 -26.69
CA ARG A 732 23.08 -3.42 -25.94
C ARG A 732 22.77 -2.09 -25.26
N ILE A 733 21.57 -1.58 -25.51
CA ILE A 733 21.12 -0.27 -25.02
C ILE A 733 19.79 -0.37 -24.29
N ALA A 734 19.49 0.61 -23.44
CA ALA A 734 18.18 0.82 -22.84
C ALA A 734 17.64 2.21 -23.18
N THR A 735 16.35 2.30 -23.48
CA THR A 735 15.66 3.59 -23.65
C THR A 735 15.25 4.16 -22.29
N ARG A 736 15.29 5.49 -22.11
CA ARG A 736 15.11 6.16 -20.80
C ARG A 736 13.85 7.01 -20.70
N ARG A 737 13.12 7.15 -21.79
CA ARG A 737 11.84 7.87 -21.87
C ARG A 737 10.79 6.98 -22.53
N ASN A 738 9.53 7.17 -22.17
CA ASN A 738 8.43 6.58 -22.92
C ASN A 738 8.17 7.46 -24.14
N ASP A 739 8.09 6.88 -25.33
CA ASP A 739 7.63 7.58 -26.54
C ASP A 739 6.59 6.70 -27.26
N ARG A 740 5.43 7.26 -27.56
CA ARG A 740 4.33 6.53 -28.21
C ARG A 740 4.53 6.45 -29.73
N HIS A 741 5.15 7.44 -30.35
CA HIS A 741 5.40 7.47 -31.80
C HIS A 741 6.54 6.52 -32.18
N LEU A 742 7.57 6.42 -31.33
CA LEU A 742 8.66 5.47 -31.50
C LEU A 742 8.32 4.06 -30.99
N ASP A 743 7.19 3.92 -30.28
CA ASP A 743 6.76 2.70 -29.60
C ASP A 743 7.81 2.10 -28.63
N VAL A 744 8.50 2.98 -27.91
CA VAL A 744 9.50 2.61 -26.89
C VAL A 744 8.98 2.92 -25.49
N ALA A 745 9.32 2.06 -24.54
CA ALA A 745 9.12 2.31 -23.12
C ALA A 745 10.46 2.59 -22.42
N ASN A 746 10.40 3.35 -21.33
CA ASN A 746 11.53 3.49 -20.43
C ASN A 746 11.95 2.10 -19.91
N ARG A 747 13.25 1.84 -19.94
CA ARG A 747 13.94 0.58 -19.67
C ARG A 747 13.76 -0.55 -20.68
N ASP A 748 13.07 -0.33 -21.82
CA ASP A 748 13.10 -1.32 -22.91
C ASP A 748 14.55 -1.52 -23.36
N THR A 749 14.94 -2.78 -23.55
CA THR A 749 16.33 -3.15 -23.85
C THR A 749 16.45 -3.65 -25.29
N TRP A 750 17.43 -3.12 -26.02
CA TRP A 750 17.59 -3.32 -27.45
C TRP A 750 19.01 -3.72 -27.82
N THR A 751 19.16 -4.44 -28.94
CA THR A 751 20.43 -4.65 -29.64
C THR A 751 20.48 -3.69 -30.82
N VAL A 752 21.57 -2.94 -30.94
CA VAL A 752 21.80 -2.07 -32.08
C VAL A 752 22.20 -2.91 -33.28
N THR A 753 21.45 -2.80 -34.38
CA THR A 753 21.77 -3.51 -35.63
C THR A 753 22.56 -2.63 -36.60
N ALA A 754 22.31 -1.32 -36.60
CA ALA A 754 23.05 -0.37 -37.43
C ALA A 754 23.02 1.03 -36.84
N VAL A 755 24.05 1.83 -37.15
CA VAL A 755 24.16 3.24 -36.78
C VAL A 755 24.02 4.09 -38.04
N GLY A 756 23.09 5.04 -38.02
CA GLY A 756 22.86 5.97 -39.12
C GLY A 756 23.89 7.10 -39.17
N ARG A 757 24.07 7.72 -40.35
CA ARG A 757 25.06 8.79 -40.58
C ARG A 757 24.94 10.02 -39.68
N ARG A 758 23.76 10.24 -39.08
CA ARG A 758 23.47 11.37 -38.18
C ARG A 758 23.33 10.95 -36.70
N GLY A 759 23.74 9.72 -36.33
CA GLY A 759 23.66 9.24 -34.95
C GLY A 759 22.32 8.61 -34.54
N GLY A 760 21.38 8.44 -35.48
CA GLY A 760 20.19 7.61 -35.24
C GLY A 760 20.53 6.13 -35.18
N LEU A 761 19.75 5.33 -34.46
CA LEU A 761 20.00 3.90 -34.27
C LEU A 761 18.89 3.05 -34.89
N LEU A 762 19.30 2.02 -35.62
CA LEU A 762 18.41 0.92 -35.99
C LEU A 762 18.57 -0.18 -34.92
N VAL A 763 17.48 -0.55 -34.26
CA VAL A 763 17.54 -1.43 -33.08
C VAL A 763 16.52 -2.56 -33.15
N THR A 764 16.85 -3.71 -32.57
CA THR A 764 15.94 -4.85 -32.40
C THR A 764 15.77 -5.19 -30.92
N PRO A 765 14.59 -5.67 -30.48
CA PRO A 765 14.39 -6.08 -29.09
C PRO A 765 15.39 -7.15 -28.65
N THR A 766 15.85 -7.09 -27.38
CA THR A 766 16.73 -8.15 -26.84
C THR A 766 15.95 -9.33 -26.25
N GLY A 767 15.94 -10.46 -26.96
CA GLY A 767 15.54 -11.78 -26.44
C GLY A 767 14.40 -12.47 -27.19
N ASP A 768 14.22 -13.76 -26.91
CA ASP A 768 13.05 -14.56 -27.29
C ASP A 768 11.84 -14.12 -26.44
N VAL A 769 11.30 -12.97 -26.80
CA VAL A 769 9.95 -12.59 -26.41
C VAL A 769 9.02 -13.57 -27.15
N PRO A 770 8.12 -14.32 -26.47
CA PRO A 770 7.24 -15.27 -27.16
C PRO A 770 6.57 -14.57 -28.34
N ALA A 771 6.50 -15.26 -29.50
CA ALA A 771 5.89 -14.71 -30.69
C ALA A 771 4.46 -14.24 -30.36
N GLY A 772 4.26 -12.92 -30.23
CA GLY A 772 3.01 -12.32 -29.75
C GLY A 772 3.15 -11.27 -28.63
N VAL A 773 4.31 -11.16 -27.96
CA VAL A 773 4.53 -10.25 -26.81
C VAL A 773 5.26 -8.93 -27.19
N THR A 774 5.53 -8.74 -28.48
CA THR A 774 5.83 -7.43 -29.08
C THR A 774 4.68 -7.07 -30.01
N PRO A 775 4.34 -5.78 -30.21
CA PRO A 775 3.20 -5.42 -31.05
C PRO A 775 3.46 -5.97 -32.45
N ALA A 776 2.53 -6.80 -32.94
CA ALA A 776 2.43 -7.30 -34.31
C ALA A 776 3.72 -7.17 -35.16
N GLY A 777 4.71 -8.03 -34.90
CA GLY A 777 5.80 -8.32 -35.84
C GLY A 777 7.23 -8.19 -35.28
N PRO A 778 8.22 -8.79 -35.97
CA PRO A 778 9.66 -8.67 -35.71
C PRO A 778 10.17 -7.28 -36.13
N GLY A 779 9.56 -6.23 -35.62
CA GLY A 779 9.77 -4.88 -36.11
C GLY A 779 11.02 -4.26 -35.52
N THR A 780 12.09 -4.17 -36.30
CA THR A 780 13.17 -3.23 -36.06
C THR A 780 12.61 -1.82 -35.77
N ARG A 781 13.22 -1.07 -34.85
CA ARG A 781 12.86 0.33 -34.55
C ARG A 781 13.96 1.28 -35.01
N ILE A 782 13.57 2.47 -35.43
CA ILE A 782 14.50 3.55 -35.75
C ILE A 782 14.39 4.59 -34.64
N LEU A 783 15.45 4.74 -33.85
CA LEU A 783 15.59 5.77 -32.85
C LEU A 783 16.23 7.00 -33.49
N PRO A 784 15.54 8.16 -33.53
CA PRO A 784 16.11 9.40 -34.05
C PRO A 784 17.32 9.87 -33.22
N ALA A 785 18.22 10.63 -33.85
CA ALA A 785 19.48 11.05 -33.23
C ALA A 785 19.28 11.84 -31.93
N ASN A 786 18.34 12.79 -31.89
CA ASN A 786 18.03 13.54 -30.66
C ASN A 786 17.56 12.63 -29.52
N TYR A 787 16.70 11.66 -29.83
CA TYR A 787 16.24 10.68 -28.84
C TYR A 787 17.40 9.80 -28.35
N VAL A 788 18.31 9.39 -29.24
CA VAL A 788 19.51 8.63 -28.88
C VAL A 788 20.43 9.46 -27.97
N THR A 789 20.63 10.73 -28.29
CA THR A 789 21.47 11.62 -27.49
C THR A 789 20.89 11.83 -26.09
N GLU A 790 19.58 12.05 -25.95
CA GLU A 790 18.99 12.44 -24.66
C GLU A 790 18.46 11.26 -23.82
N HIS A 791 18.06 10.16 -24.46
CA HIS A 791 17.19 9.16 -23.85
C HIS A 791 17.62 7.71 -24.11
N VAL A 792 18.89 7.48 -24.43
CA VAL A 792 19.47 6.14 -24.57
C VAL A 792 20.72 6.03 -23.71
N GLU A 793 20.88 4.88 -23.05
CA GLU A 793 22.10 4.51 -22.32
C GLU A 793 22.53 3.07 -22.64
N LEU A 794 23.79 2.71 -22.39
CA LEU A 794 24.23 1.32 -22.45
C LEU A 794 23.53 0.45 -21.38
N ALA A 795 23.31 -0.83 -21.68
CA ALA A 795 22.50 -1.72 -20.85
C ALA A 795 23.15 -3.09 -20.56
N TYR A 796 24.45 -3.11 -20.33
CA TYR A 796 25.19 -4.29 -19.85
C TYR A 796 25.13 -4.43 -18.32
N ALA A 797 25.16 -3.30 -17.62
CA ALA A 797 24.99 -3.15 -16.19
C ALA A 797 23.89 -2.13 -15.90
N SER A 798 23.18 -2.32 -14.79
CA SER A 798 22.07 -1.45 -14.38
C SER A 798 21.87 -1.48 -12.87
N THR A 799 21.18 -0.48 -12.35
CA THR A 799 20.77 -0.43 -10.93
C THR A 799 19.76 -1.54 -10.62
N ALA A 800 19.60 -1.93 -9.34
CA ALA A 800 18.60 -2.92 -8.93
C ALA A 800 17.17 -2.60 -9.43
N TYR A 801 16.74 -1.34 -9.37
CA TYR A 801 15.47 -0.86 -9.96
C TYR A 801 15.35 -1.11 -11.46
N GLY A 802 16.47 -1.07 -12.20
CA GLY A 802 16.49 -1.22 -13.64
C GLY A 802 16.37 -2.67 -14.12
N VAL A 803 16.71 -3.64 -13.27
CA VAL A 803 16.64 -5.08 -13.56
C VAL A 803 15.45 -5.78 -12.88
N GLN A 804 14.68 -5.05 -12.07
CA GLN A 804 13.51 -5.62 -11.41
C GLN A 804 12.48 -6.09 -12.44
N GLY A 805 11.89 -7.25 -12.19
CA GLY A 805 11.03 -7.95 -13.15
C GLY A 805 11.78 -8.76 -14.23
N ASP A 806 13.06 -8.48 -14.50
CA ASP A 806 13.82 -9.23 -15.49
C ASP A 806 14.16 -10.65 -15.00
N THR A 807 14.28 -11.58 -15.95
CA THR A 807 14.76 -12.95 -15.72
C THR A 807 15.85 -13.27 -16.73
N VAL A 808 17.05 -13.58 -16.23
CA VAL A 808 18.26 -13.84 -17.03
C VAL A 808 18.85 -15.20 -16.71
N THR A 809 19.89 -15.62 -17.45
CA THR A 809 20.57 -16.90 -17.17
C THR A 809 21.34 -16.81 -15.85
N ALA A 810 22.17 -15.78 -15.70
CA ALA A 810 22.93 -15.53 -14.48
C ALA A 810 22.90 -14.06 -14.06
N ALA A 811 23.05 -13.79 -12.76
CA ALA A 811 23.15 -12.44 -12.21
C ALA A 811 24.43 -12.24 -11.40
N HIS A 812 25.00 -11.04 -11.51
CA HIS A 812 26.16 -10.61 -10.75
C HIS A 812 25.80 -9.32 -10.02
N VAL A 813 25.88 -9.34 -8.69
CA VAL A 813 25.46 -8.23 -7.83
C VAL A 813 26.69 -7.64 -7.19
N VAL A 814 26.90 -6.34 -7.39
CA VAL A 814 27.88 -5.57 -6.63
C VAL A 814 27.29 -5.26 -5.28
N VAL A 815 27.97 -5.69 -4.21
CA VAL A 815 27.59 -5.35 -2.84
C VAL A 815 28.58 -4.31 -2.32
N GLY A 816 28.04 -3.21 -1.77
CA GLY A 816 28.81 -2.11 -1.24
C GLY A 816 28.11 -1.39 -0.09
N GLU A 817 28.63 -0.22 0.28
CA GLU A 817 28.12 0.59 1.40
C GLU A 817 26.70 1.14 1.16
N GLN A 818 26.29 1.26 -0.11
CA GLN A 818 24.98 1.79 -0.49
C GLN A 818 23.93 0.70 -0.75
N THR A 819 24.34 -0.57 -0.85
CA THR A 819 23.42 -1.68 -1.03
C THR A 819 22.57 -1.88 0.23
N GLY A 820 21.25 -1.94 0.05
CA GLY A 820 20.29 -2.35 1.09
C GLY A 820 19.73 -3.75 0.81
N ALA A 821 18.99 -4.29 1.79
CA ALA A 821 18.41 -5.65 1.76
C ALA A 821 17.64 -5.93 0.46
N SER A 822 16.66 -5.10 0.11
CA SER A 822 15.83 -5.28 -1.09
C SER A 822 16.62 -5.21 -2.39
N SER A 823 17.64 -4.35 -2.48
CA SER A 823 18.51 -4.27 -3.67
C SER A 823 19.33 -5.55 -3.84
N CYS A 824 19.88 -6.06 -2.74
CA CYS A 824 20.61 -7.33 -2.73
C CYS A 824 19.69 -8.51 -3.08
N TYR A 825 18.51 -8.59 -2.45
CA TYR A 825 17.51 -9.62 -2.74
C TYR A 825 17.06 -9.61 -4.20
N VAL A 826 16.73 -8.45 -4.76
CA VAL A 826 16.38 -8.31 -6.19
C VAL A 826 17.52 -8.78 -7.06
N GLY A 827 18.75 -8.32 -6.81
CA GLY A 827 19.92 -8.72 -7.58
C GLY A 827 20.17 -10.23 -7.56
N MET A 828 20.09 -10.84 -6.38
CA MET A 828 20.34 -12.27 -6.14
C MET A 828 19.20 -13.19 -6.64
N THR A 829 18.12 -12.63 -7.19
CA THR A 829 16.96 -13.41 -7.69
C THR A 829 16.70 -13.25 -9.20
N ARG A 830 17.57 -12.54 -9.93
CA ARG A 830 17.39 -12.32 -11.39
C ARG A 830 17.84 -13.51 -12.24
N GLY A 831 18.90 -14.21 -11.83
CA GLY A 831 19.49 -15.33 -12.54
C GLY A 831 18.77 -16.64 -12.27
N ARG A 832 18.49 -17.41 -13.33
CA ARG A 832 17.85 -18.72 -13.25
C ARG A 832 18.80 -19.82 -12.77
N THR A 833 20.05 -19.77 -13.21
CA THR A 833 21.03 -20.84 -12.98
C THR A 833 22.17 -20.44 -12.05
N ALA A 834 22.49 -19.16 -11.96
CA ALA A 834 23.54 -18.65 -11.09
C ALA A 834 23.29 -17.20 -10.67
N ASN A 835 23.57 -16.90 -9.40
CA ASN A 835 23.52 -15.56 -8.84
C ASN A 835 24.75 -15.42 -7.93
N THR A 836 25.54 -14.37 -8.12
CA THR A 836 26.83 -14.18 -7.43
C THR A 836 26.93 -12.77 -6.87
N ALA A 837 27.23 -12.64 -5.58
CA ALA A 837 27.55 -11.36 -4.95
C ALA A 837 29.07 -11.10 -5.02
N HIS A 838 29.45 -9.87 -5.38
CA HIS A 838 30.83 -9.42 -5.51
C HIS A 838 31.13 -8.36 -4.45
N LEU A 839 32.03 -8.69 -3.52
CA LEU A 839 32.43 -7.84 -2.39
C LEU A 839 33.89 -7.42 -2.51
N VAL A 840 34.19 -6.23 -1.99
CA VAL A 840 35.56 -5.77 -1.75
C VAL A 840 35.85 -6.01 -0.27
N ALA A 841 36.67 -7.01 0.03
CA ALA A 841 37.00 -7.42 1.39
C ALA A 841 38.33 -8.20 1.37
N ALA A 842 39.11 -8.07 2.44
CA ALA A 842 40.37 -8.79 2.63
C ALA A 842 40.14 -10.29 2.88
N ASP A 843 39.07 -10.63 3.59
CA ASP A 843 38.71 -12.00 3.95
C ASP A 843 37.19 -12.23 4.04
N ALA A 844 36.81 -13.48 4.37
CA ALA A 844 35.42 -13.89 4.45
C ALA A 844 34.68 -13.31 5.66
N ASP A 845 35.39 -13.01 6.76
CA ASP A 845 34.79 -12.47 7.97
C ASP A 845 34.40 -11.01 7.75
N GLU A 846 35.28 -10.21 7.13
CA GLU A 846 34.95 -8.84 6.72
C GLU A 846 33.79 -8.83 5.72
N ALA A 847 33.80 -9.72 4.73
CA ALA A 847 32.71 -9.84 3.77
C ALA A 847 31.37 -10.21 4.46
N ARG A 848 31.42 -11.04 5.51
CA ARG A 848 30.25 -11.41 6.31
C ARG A 848 29.71 -10.21 7.08
N GLU A 849 30.57 -9.41 7.71
CA GLU A 849 30.17 -8.18 8.39
C GLU A 849 29.51 -7.18 7.43
N GLN A 850 30.09 -6.99 6.23
CA GLN A 850 29.51 -6.14 5.20
C GLN A 850 28.12 -6.65 4.77
N TRP A 851 27.96 -7.96 4.58
CA TRP A 851 26.67 -8.57 4.23
C TRP A 851 25.62 -8.38 5.33
N LEU A 852 25.97 -8.62 6.59
CA LEU A 852 25.07 -8.36 7.72
C LEU A 852 24.64 -6.88 7.76
N ALA A 853 25.58 -5.97 7.53
CA ALA A 853 25.29 -4.54 7.47
C ALA A 853 24.34 -4.17 6.30
N VAL A 854 24.37 -4.89 5.18
CA VAL A 854 23.44 -4.68 4.05
C VAL A 854 22.01 -5.02 4.46
N PHE A 855 21.80 -6.16 5.13
CA PHE A 855 20.47 -6.62 5.54
C PHE A 855 19.93 -5.86 6.77
N ALA A 856 20.79 -5.20 7.53
CA ALA A 856 20.37 -4.30 8.61
C ALA A 856 19.96 -2.88 8.12
N ARG A 857 20.14 -2.56 6.83
CA ARG A 857 19.75 -1.27 6.26
C ARG A 857 18.31 -1.33 5.75
N ASP A 858 17.35 -0.94 6.58
CA ASP A 858 16.01 -0.57 6.11
C ASP A 858 15.92 0.96 5.95
N ARG A 859 15.67 1.41 4.72
CA ARG A 859 15.62 2.84 4.35
C ARG A 859 14.43 3.15 3.47
N THR A 860 13.47 2.25 3.46
CA THR A 860 12.40 2.22 2.48
C THR A 860 11.29 3.15 2.93
N ASP A 861 10.85 4.05 2.07
CA ASP A 861 9.71 4.91 2.39
C ASP A 861 8.41 4.13 2.17
N LEU A 862 7.83 3.61 3.24
CA LEU A 862 6.58 2.85 3.25
C LEU A 862 5.38 3.68 3.72
N GLY A 863 5.49 5.01 3.67
CA GLY A 863 4.44 5.93 4.13
C GLY A 863 4.77 6.65 5.45
N PRO A 864 4.00 7.69 5.81
CA PRO A 864 4.25 8.50 7.01
C PRO A 864 4.24 7.71 8.32
N ALA A 865 3.39 6.69 8.49
CA ALA A 865 3.39 5.87 9.71
C ALA A 865 4.73 5.12 9.90
N HIS A 866 5.26 4.51 8.84
CA HIS A 866 6.56 3.84 8.88
C HIS A 866 7.70 4.85 9.04
N ALA A 867 7.63 6.00 8.36
CA ALA A 867 8.61 7.06 8.51
C ALA A 867 8.67 7.61 9.95
N ALA A 868 7.52 7.70 10.64
CA ALA A 868 7.46 8.05 12.06
C ALA A 868 8.17 7.01 12.94
N GLN A 869 7.99 5.71 12.66
CA GLN A 869 8.71 4.64 13.37
C GLN A 869 10.22 4.74 13.15
N LEU A 870 10.67 4.90 11.90
CA LEU A 870 12.09 5.08 11.59
C LEU A 870 12.69 6.30 12.30
N ALA A 871 11.96 7.42 12.31
CA ALA A 871 12.37 8.63 13.01
C ALA A 871 12.43 8.39 14.53
N ALA A 872 11.48 7.66 15.10
CA ALA A 872 11.46 7.31 16.52
C ALA A 872 12.64 6.41 16.89
N ASP A 873 12.88 5.35 16.12
CA ASP A 873 13.98 4.41 16.32
C ASP A 873 15.34 5.10 16.20
N GLU A 874 15.49 6.01 15.24
CA GLU A 874 16.69 6.80 15.10
C GLU A 874 16.86 7.81 16.25
N ALA A 875 15.80 8.53 16.62
CA ALA A 875 15.82 9.49 17.74
C ALA A 875 16.07 8.80 19.10
N ALA A 876 15.63 7.55 19.27
CA ALA A 876 15.86 6.75 20.47
C ALA A 876 17.35 6.46 20.69
N ARG A 877 18.16 6.32 19.62
CA ARG A 877 19.62 6.13 19.72
C ARG A 877 20.35 7.29 20.39
N TYR A 878 19.72 8.46 20.40
CA TYR A 878 20.29 9.70 20.91
C TYR A 878 19.63 10.20 22.20
N ALA A 879 18.60 9.50 22.69
CA ALA A 879 17.98 9.81 23.96
C ALA A 879 18.91 9.49 25.12
N ALA A 880 18.93 10.35 26.15
CA ALA A 880 19.43 9.92 27.45
C ALA A 880 18.57 8.73 27.90
N PRO A 881 19.18 7.61 28.33
CA PRO A 881 18.41 6.47 28.79
C PRO A 881 17.48 6.91 29.91
N ARG A 882 16.18 6.66 29.74
CA ARG A 882 15.20 6.90 30.82
C ARG A 882 15.58 6.03 32.04
N PRO A 883 15.30 6.46 33.27
CA PRO A 883 15.53 5.63 34.45
C PRO A 883 14.84 4.26 34.28
N LEU A 884 15.58 3.17 34.48
CA LEU A 884 15.08 1.80 34.25
C LEU A 884 13.75 1.54 34.97
N GLU A 885 13.61 2.00 36.22
CA GLU A 885 12.38 1.80 37.01
C GLU A 885 11.15 2.49 36.40
N GLU A 886 11.33 3.64 35.75
CA GLU A 886 10.26 4.36 35.06
C GLU A 886 9.77 3.55 33.85
N VAL A 887 10.72 3.06 33.03
CA VAL A 887 10.42 2.19 31.89
C VAL A 887 9.74 0.89 32.34
N LEU A 888 10.23 0.26 33.41
CA LEU A 888 9.63 -0.95 33.98
C LEU A 888 8.22 -0.69 34.56
N ALA A 889 7.95 0.50 35.11
CA ALA A 889 6.63 0.86 35.60
C ALA A 889 5.62 1.01 34.45
N GLU A 890 6.01 1.70 33.38
CA GLU A 890 5.17 1.83 32.18
C GLU A 890 4.97 0.49 31.48
N LEU A 891 5.99 -0.35 31.42
CA LEU A 891 5.90 -1.67 30.81
C LEU A 891 4.92 -2.57 31.59
N ARG A 892 4.96 -2.52 32.92
CA ARG A 892 3.97 -3.20 33.78
C ARG A 892 2.55 -2.68 33.54
N ALA A 893 2.37 -1.38 33.32
CA ALA A 893 1.06 -0.79 32.99
C ALA A 893 0.57 -1.24 31.60
N ALA A 894 1.47 -1.30 30.62
CA ALA A 894 1.15 -1.75 29.26
C ALA A 894 0.78 -3.24 29.22
N TRP A 895 1.55 -4.12 29.90
CA TRP A 895 1.16 -5.54 30.09
C TRP A 895 -0.20 -5.68 30.80
N THR A 896 -0.48 -4.80 31.76
CA THR A 896 -1.76 -4.80 32.47
C THR A 896 -2.92 -4.51 31.54
N THR A 897 -2.73 -3.55 30.64
CA THR A 897 -3.69 -3.15 29.59
C THR A 897 -3.86 -4.26 28.56
N GLU A 898 -2.77 -4.79 28.01
CA GLU A 898 -2.80 -5.93 27.06
C GLU A 898 -3.60 -7.10 27.64
N GLN A 899 -3.28 -7.53 28.85
CA GLN A 899 -3.95 -8.67 29.49
C GLN A 899 -5.43 -8.38 29.77
N ARG A 900 -5.79 -7.14 30.12
CA ARG A 900 -7.20 -6.73 30.29
C ARG A 900 -7.95 -6.86 28.98
N CYS A 901 -7.40 -6.33 27.88
CA CYS A 901 -8.01 -6.41 26.56
C CYS A 901 -8.15 -7.87 26.10
N LEU A 902 -7.12 -8.70 26.26
CA LEU A 902 -7.18 -10.13 25.95
C LEU A 902 -8.28 -10.85 26.76
N SER A 903 -8.44 -10.50 28.04
CA SER A 903 -9.48 -11.08 28.88
C SER A 903 -10.89 -10.65 28.47
N GLN A 904 -11.07 -9.38 28.07
CA GLN A 904 -12.33 -8.87 27.54
C GLN A 904 -12.71 -9.52 26.21
N LEU A 905 -11.74 -9.68 25.30
CA LEU A 905 -11.96 -10.36 24.02
C LEU A 905 -12.30 -11.83 24.21
N ALA A 906 -11.59 -12.54 25.09
CA ALA A 906 -11.90 -13.94 25.41
C ALA A 906 -13.32 -14.13 25.97
N TYR A 907 -13.90 -13.09 26.59
CA TYR A 907 -15.27 -13.09 27.08
C TYR A 907 -16.30 -12.71 26.00
N TRP A 908 -16.05 -11.63 25.24
CA TRP A 908 -17.02 -11.11 24.27
C TRP A 908 -17.04 -11.85 22.92
N GLU A 909 -15.91 -12.41 22.47
CA GLU A 909 -15.86 -13.07 21.16
C GLU A 909 -16.79 -14.30 21.06
N PRO A 910 -16.86 -15.20 22.06
CA PRO A 910 -17.85 -16.27 22.06
C PRO A 910 -19.30 -15.76 22.09
N GLU A 911 -19.61 -14.73 22.89
CA GLU A 911 -20.96 -14.14 22.98
C GLU A 911 -21.40 -13.55 21.63
N ARG A 912 -20.50 -12.87 20.92
CA ARG A 912 -20.72 -12.36 19.55
C ARG A 912 -21.08 -13.48 18.59
N ASP A 913 -20.32 -14.58 18.63
CA ASP A 913 -20.49 -15.67 17.67
C ASP A 913 -21.80 -16.43 17.90
N THR A 914 -22.19 -16.61 19.16
CA THR A 914 -23.52 -17.11 19.55
C THR A 914 -24.64 -16.19 19.04
N LEU A 915 -24.56 -14.88 19.30
CA LEU A 915 -25.56 -13.90 18.85
C LEU A 915 -25.65 -13.82 17.33
N ARG A 916 -24.52 -13.91 16.61
CA ARG A 916 -24.49 -13.97 15.15
C ARG A 916 -25.22 -15.20 14.63
N GLY A 917 -25.05 -16.35 15.29
CA GLY A 917 -25.78 -17.58 14.97
C GLY A 917 -27.30 -17.42 15.12
N VAL A 918 -27.74 -16.80 16.22
CA VAL A 918 -29.15 -16.50 16.49
C VAL A 918 -29.74 -15.58 15.41
N VAL A 919 -29.09 -14.44 15.14
CA VAL A 919 -29.53 -13.46 14.13
C VAL A 919 -29.65 -14.09 12.73
N THR A 920 -28.68 -14.91 12.35
CA THR A 920 -28.65 -15.58 11.04
C THR A 920 -29.82 -16.58 10.88
N LEU A 921 -30.19 -17.27 11.97
CA LEU A 921 -31.30 -18.22 11.97
C LEU A 921 -32.67 -17.52 11.96
N GLU A 922 -32.79 -16.37 12.63
CA GLU A 922 -34.05 -15.63 12.74
C GLU A 922 -34.37 -14.75 11.51
N ALA A 923 -33.36 -14.21 10.82
CA ALA A 923 -33.53 -13.28 9.71
C ALA A 923 -34.51 -13.74 8.59
N PRO A 924 -34.54 -15.02 8.16
CA PRO A 924 -35.49 -15.49 7.14
C PRO A 924 -36.92 -15.70 7.65
N HIS A 925 -37.13 -15.76 8.97
CA HIS A 925 -38.37 -16.24 9.59
C HIS A 925 -39.17 -15.12 10.29
N ALA A 926 -38.58 -13.95 10.49
CA ALA A 926 -39.22 -12.81 11.15
C ALA A 926 -40.54 -12.39 10.47
N GLY A 927 -40.58 -12.39 9.13
CA GLY A 927 -41.80 -12.07 8.37
C GLY A 927 -42.89 -13.15 8.49
N THR A 928 -42.52 -14.41 8.66
CA THR A 928 -43.46 -15.55 8.68
C THR A 928 -44.28 -15.57 9.97
N LEU A 929 -43.65 -15.37 11.13
CA LEU A 929 -44.38 -15.34 12.41
C LEU A 929 -45.33 -14.14 12.51
N ALA A 930 -44.89 -12.96 12.06
CA ALA A 930 -45.74 -11.77 12.00
C ALA A 930 -46.99 -12.00 11.11
N ASN A 931 -46.81 -12.66 9.96
CA ASN A 931 -47.93 -13.00 9.07
C ASN A 931 -48.89 -14.03 9.69
N LEU A 932 -48.38 -15.05 10.39
CA LEU A 932 -49.19 -16.04 11.09
C LEU A 932 -49.96 -15.45 12.29
N GLN A 933 -49.34 -14.51 13.01
CA GLN A 933 -49.97 -13.74 14.08
C GLN A 933 -51.16 -12.94 13.55
N ALA A 934 -50.96 -12.20 12.45
CA ALA A 934 -52.00 -11.43 11.79
C ALA A 934 -53.13 -12.34 11.26
N ALA A 935 -52.79 -13.49 10.69
CA ALA A 935 -53.78 -14.48 10.22
C ALA A 935 -54.63 -15.06 11.38
N ARG A 936 -54.01 -15.33 12.53
CA ARG A 936 -54.72 -15.77 13.75
C ARG A 936 -55.68 -14.69 14.27
N GLU A 937 -55.26 -13.44 14.28
CA GLU A 937 -56.09 -12.32 14.72
C GLU A 937 -57.30 -12.14 13.80
N GLN A 938 -57.07 -12.14 12.48
CA GLN A 938 -58.12 -11.98 11.49
C GLN A 938 -59.16 -13.11 11.53
N THR A 939 -58.70 -14.37 11.66
CA THR A 939 -59.59 -15.53 11.74
C THR A 939 -60.37 -15.57 13.06
N ALA A 940 -59.77 -15.13 14.17
CA ALA A 940 -60.45 -15.01 15.46
C ALA A 940 -61.57 -13.95 15.43
N ILE A 941 -61.31 -12.79 14.81
CA ILE A 941 -62.32 -11.74 14.62
C ILE A 941 -63.48 -12.28 13.76
N THR A 942 -63.16 -12.97 12.67
CA THR A 942 -64.15 -13.56 11.75
C THR A 942 -65.02 -14.61 12.46
N ALA A 943 -64.41 -15.46 13.29
CA ALA A 943 -65.13 -16.47 14.06
C ALA A 943 -66.09 -15.85 15.09
N GLU A 944 -65.67 -14.79 15.80
CA GLU A 944 -66.52 -14.14 16.79
C GLU A 944 -67.69 -13.39 16.12
N GLN A 945 -67.45 -12.73 14.97
CA GLN A 945 -68.52 -12.10 14.19
C GLN A 945 -69.55 -13.12 13.69
N ALA A 946 -69.10 -14.25 13.12
CA ALA A 946 -70.00 -15.29 12.63
C ALA A 946 -70.81 -15.95 13.77
N LYS A 947 -70.19 -16.14 14.95
CA LYS A 947 -70.86 -16.61 16.17
C LYS A 947 -71.93 -15.63 16.65
N GLN A 948 -71.64 -14.33 16.67
CA GLN A 948 -72.62 -13.30 17.05
C GLN A 948 -73.81 -13.28 16.09
N GLN A 949 -73.59 -13.41 14.78
CA GLN A 949 -74.65 -13.48 13.78
C GLN A 949 -75.52 -14.73 13.94
N ALA A 950 -74.91 -15.90 14.16
CA ALA A 950 -75.64 -17.14 14.42
C ALA A 950 -76.46 -17.08 15.73
N ALA A 951 -75.90 -16.48 16.79
CA ALA A 951 -76.58 -16.27 18.06
C ALA A 951 -77.77 -15.30 17.94
N ALA A 952 -77.60 -14.18 17.22
CA ALA A 952 -78.67 -13.22 16.96
C ALA A 952 -79.82 -13.85 16.16
N SER A 953 -79.47 -14.63 15.13
CA SER A 953 -80.45 -15.40 14.35
C SER A 953 -81.17 -16.46 15.20
N GLY A 954 -80.45 -17.17 16.07
CA GLY A 954 -81.05 -18.13 17.00
C GLY A 954 -82.00 -17.49 18.01
N ALA A 955 -81.66 -16.31 18.53
CA ALA A 955 -82.54 -15.55 19.41
C ALA A 955 -83.81 -15.06 18.68
N ALA A 956 -83.69 -14.63 17.41
CA ALA A 956 -84.84 -14.26 16.59
C ALA A 956 -85.78 -15.45 16.35
N LEU A 957 -85.22 -16.64 16.06
CA LEU A 957 -85.98 -17.89 15.89
C LEU A 957 -86.69 -18.30 17.18
N ALA A 958 -86.00 -18.24 18.33
CA ALA A 958 -86.61 -18.53 19.64
C ALA A 958 -87.77 -17.57 19.94
N ASN A 959 -87.57 -16.26 19.74
CA ASN A 959 -88.64 -15.26 19.92
C ASN A 959 -89.82 -15.49 18.96
N HIS A 960 -89.57 -15.95 17.73
CA HIS A 960 -90.62 -16.33 16.79
C HIS A 960 -91.41 -17.53 17.31
N ALA A 961 -90.71 -18.59 17.72
CA ALA A 961 -91.33 -19.79 18.28
C ALA A 961 -92.16 -19.46 19.53
N ASP A 962 -91.65 -18.62 20.43
CA ASP A 962 -92.37 -18.17 21.62
C ASP A 962 -93.66 -17.44 21.24
N ARG A 963 -93.61 -16.48 20.30
CA ARG A 963 -94.81 -15.76 19.83
C ARG A 963 -95.85 -16.68 19.22
N VAL A 964 -95.44 -17.63 18.38
CA VAL A 964 -96.35 -18.61 17.76
C VAL A 964 -96.97 -19.51 18.82
N ARG A 965 -96.17 -20.03 19.75
CA ARG A 965 -96.65 -20.86 20.87
C ARG A 965 -97.63 -20.10 21.75
N ASP A 966 -97.32 -18.87 22.13
CA ASP A 966 -98.17 -18.06 23.00
C ASP A 966 -99.48 -17.69 22.29
N THR A 967 -99.45 -17.46 20.98
CA THR A 967 -100.66 -17.25 20.17
C THR A 967 -101.54 -18.51 20.12
N LEU A 968 -100.92 -19.68 19.94
CA LEU A 968 -101.63 -20.97 19.97
C LEU A 968 -102.20 -21.25 21.37
N LEU A 969 -101.44 -20.99 22.45
CA LEU A 969 -101.93 -21.16 23.82
C LEU A 969 -103.09 -20.22 24.14
N ALA A 970 -102.99 -18.95 23.76
CA ALA A 970 -104.07 -17.98 23.97
C ALA A 970 -105.35 -18.41 23.23
N ARG A 971 -105.23 -18.83 21.96
CA ARG A 971 -106.38 -19.32 21.19
C ARG A 971 -106.97 -20.60 21.78
N TRP A 972 -106.13 -21.51 22.27
CA TRP A 972 -106.58 -22.73 22.96
C TRP A 972 -107.40 -22.38 24.21
N ASP A 973 -106.89 -21.45 25.03
CA ASP A 973 -107.56 -21.00 26.25
C ASP A 973 -108.85 -20.22 25.97
N ASP A 974 -108.93 -19.44 24.89
CA ASP A 974 -110.14 -18.72 24.46
C ASP A 974 -111.26 -19.67 24.00
N GLU A 975 -110.92 -20.73 23.25
CA GLU A 975 -111.90 -21.72 22.77
C GLU A 975 -112.38 -22.66 23.92
N ARG A 976 -111.63 -22.73 25.02
CA ARG A 976 -111.79 -23.67 26.13
C ARG A 976 -113.15 -23.63 26.86
N PRO A 977 -113.74 -22.46 27.21
CA PRO A 977 -115.00 -22.43 27.96
C PRO A 977 -116.15 -23.04 27.16
N ALA A 978 -116.20 -22.75 25.85
CA ALA A 978 -117.20 -23.29 24.94
C ALA A 978 -117.03 -24.80 24.75
N THR A 979 -115.78 -25.27 24.54
CA THR A 979 -115.46 -26.69 24.42
C THR A 979 -115.80 -27.46 25.69
N ARG A 980 -115.54 -26.92 26.89
CA ARG A 980 -115.96 -27.55 28.16
C ARG A 980 -117.47 -27.63 28.32
N ALA A 981 -118.20 -26.59 27.93
CA ALA A 981 -119.66 -26.60 27.98
C ALA A 981 -120.24 -27.68 27.06
N ALA A 982 -119.66 -27.83 25.86
CA ALA A 982 -120.00 -28.91 24.93
C ALA A 982 -119.64 -30.30 25.50
N ALA A 983 -118.41 -30.48 26.02
CA ALA A 983 -117.97 -31.71 26.68
C ALA A 983 -118.89 -32.13 27.83
N ARG A 984 -119.26 -31.19 28.69
CA ARG A 984 -120.17 -31.46 29.81
C ARG A 984 -121.56 -31.86 29.33
N THR A 985 -122.06 -31.21 28.28
CA THR A 985 -123.34 -31.57 27.65
C THR A 985 -123.30 -33.00 27.08
N VAL A 986 -122.18 -33.43 26.50
CA VAL A 986 -122.00 -34.80 26.00
C VAL A 986 -121.89 -35.82 27.14
N LEU A 987 -121.13 -35.50 28.19
CA LEU A 987 -120.91 -36.38 29.36
C LEU A 987 -122.16 -36.54 30.23
N ASP A 988 -122.96 -35.48 30.42
CA ASP A 988 -124.21 -35.51 31.21
C ASP A 988 -125.29 -36.38 30.53
N GLY A 989 -125.14 -36.66 29.23
CA GLY A 989 -126.01 -37.54 28.46
C GLY A 989 -127.44 -37.01 28.24
N PRO A 990 -128.29 -37.74 27.49
CA PRO A 990 -129.64 -37.28 27.15
C PRO A 990 -130.66 -37.30 28.32
N GLY A 991 -130.27 -37.83 29.49
CA GLY A 991 -131.13 -38.05 30.67
C GLY A 991 -132.12 -39.22 30.52
N GLY A 992 -132.60 -39.78 31.65
CA GLY A 992 -133.44 -41.00 31.69
C GLY A 992 -134.80 -40.95 30.95
N LEU A 993 -135.24 -39.75 30.53
CA LEU A 993 -136.46 -39.53 29.72
C LEU A 993 -136.16 -39.01 28.30
N GLY A 994 -134.89 -38.90 27.90
CA GLY A 994 -134.47 -38.65 26.50
C GLY A 994 -134.64 -37.23 25.94
N LEU A 995 -135.02 -36.25 26.77
CA LEU A 995 -135.36 -34.89 26.33
C LEU A 995 -134.18 -34.02 25.85
N ARG A 996 -132.92 -34.47 26.00
CA ARG A 996 -131.69 -33.68 25.65
C ARG A 996 -130.88 -34.20 24.45
N ARG A 997 -131.36 -35.19 23.66
CA ARG A 997 -130.57 -35.81 22.56
C ARG A 997 -130.04 -34.83 21.50
N ALA A 998 -130.83 -33.84 21.07
CA ALA A 998 -130.42 -32.88 20.06
C ALA A 998 -129.30 -31.94 20.55
N ALA A 999 -129.28 -31.63 21.85
CA ALA A 999 -128.22 -30.83 22.47
C ALA A 999 -126.91 -31.62 22.58
N VAL A 1000 -126.98 -32.92 22.91
CA VAL A 1000 -125.83 -33.83 22.95
C VAL A 1000 -125.19 -34.00 21.57
N ALA A 1001 -125.99 -34.20 20.51
CA ALA A 1001 -125.48 -34.34 19.15
C ALA A 1001 -124.74 -33.08 18.67
N ARG A 1002 -125.34 -31.90 18.87
CA ARG A 1002 -124.73 -30.61 18.50
C ARG A 1002 -123.47 -30.31 19.31
N ALA A 1003 -123.45 -30.67 20.60
CA ALA A 1003 -122.26 -30.56 21.43
C ALA A 1003 -121.14 -31.54 21.00
N GLY A 1004 -121.51 -32.73 20.50
CA GLY A 1004 -120.57 -33.68 19.89
C GLY A 1004 -119.92 -33.13 18.62
N GLU A 1005 -120.72 -32.55 17.70
CA GLU A 1005 -120.20 -31.89 16.50
C GLU A 1005 -119.24 -30.73 16.84
N GLN A 1006 -119.57 -29.91 17.84
CA GLN A 1006 -118.70 -28.82 18.30
C GLN A 1006 -117.35 -29.30 18.84
N LEU A 1007 -117.32 -30.45 19.52
CA LEU A 1007 -116.07 -31.06 20.01
C LEU A 1007 -115.20 -31.60 18.87
N THR A 1008 -115.83 -32.24 17.87
CA THR A 1008 -115.12 -32.76 16.70
C THR A 1008 -114.51 -31.63 15.87
N ASP A 1009 -115.26 -30.56 15.60
CA ASP A 1009 -114.75 -29.38 14.89
C ASP A 1009 -113.57 -28.71 15.61
N TRP A 1010 -113.64 -28.64 16.94
CA TRP A 1010 -112.53 -28.13 17.75
C TRP A 1010 -111.31 -29.06 17.65
N ALA A 1011 -111.50 -30.37 17.78
CA ALA A 1011 -110.42 -31.35 17.70
C ALA A 1011 -109.71 -31.34 16.33
N ASP A 1012 -110.47 -31.18 15.24
CA ASP A 1012 -109.92 -31.10 13.88
C ASP A 1012 -109.08 -29.84 13.67
N ARG A 1013 -109.49 -28.69 14.23
CA ARG A 1013 -108.70 -27.45 14.19
C ARG A 1013 -107.38 -27.56 14.96
N TRP A 1014 -107.36 -28.30 16.06
CA TRP A 1014 -106.18 -28.42 16.91
C TRP A 1014 -105.26 -29.60 16.57
N ARG A 1015 -105.74 -30.62 15.86
CA ARG A 1015 -104.98 -31.80 15.47
C ARG A 1015 -103.64 -31.51 14.76
N PRO A 1016 -103.51 -30.49 13.91
CA PRO A 1016 -102.22 -30.10 13.32
C PRO A 1016 -101.16 -29.65 14.34
N HIS A 1017 -101.59 -29.15 15.51
CA HIS A 1017 -100.73 -28.63 16.56
C HIS A 1017 -100.66 -29.57 17.79
N VAL A 1018 -101.69 -30.40 17.98
CA VAL A 1018 -101.83 -31.37 19.07
C VAL A 1018 -102.32 -32.70 18.48
N PRO A 1019 -101.42 -33.49 17.88
CA PRO A 1019 -101.81 -34.72 17.16
C PRO A 1019 -102.39 -35.81 18.05
N SER A 1020 -102.22 -35.69 19.37
CA SER A 1020 -102.68 -36.64 20.39
C SER A 1020 -104.17 -36.53 20.73
N LEU A 1021 -104.92 -35.63 20.08
CA LEU A 1021 -106.36 -35.51 20.32
C LEU A 1021 -107.15 -36.74 19.81
N PRO A 1022 -108.04 -37.35 20.63
CA PRO A 1022 -108.85 -38.51 20.22
C PRO A 1022 -109.81 -38.18 19.06
N THR A 1023 -110.34 -39.21 18.40
CA THR A 1023 -111.29 -39.05 17.28
C THR A 1023 -112.73 -39.41 17.64
N ASP A 1024 -112.93 -40.19 18.70
CA ASP A 1024 -114.26 -40.57 19.17
C ASP A 1024 -114.88 -39.43 20.00
N PRO A 1025 -116.15 -39.00 19.75
CA PRO A 1025 -116.78 -37.90 20.47
C PRO A 1025 -116.88 -38.10 21.99
N THR A 1026 -116.97 -39.35 22.46
CA THR A 1026 -117.07 -39.67 23.90
C THR A 1026 -115.71 -39.52 24.57
N ASP A 1027 -114.66 -40.05 23.94
CA ASP A 1027 -113.27 -39.89 24.39
C ASP A 1027 -112.78 -38.44 24.26
N LEU A 1028 -113.24 -37.72 23.23
CA LEU A 1028 -113.01 -36.28 23.06
C LEU A 1028 -113.63 -35.46 24.19
N ALA A 1029 -114.87 -35.77 24.59
CA ALA A 1029 -115.52 -35.11 25.70
C ALA A 1029 -114.77 -35.35 27.03
N GLN A 1030 -114.25 -36.56 27.25
CA GLN A 1030 -113.40 -36.85 28.40
C GLN A 1030 -112.07 -36.09 28.33
N ALA A 1031 -111.37 -36.09 27.19
CA ALA A 1031 -110.11 -35.40 27.00
C ALA A 1031 -110.24 -33.88 27.14
N ALA A 1032 -111.26 -33.27 26.52
CA ALA A 1032 -111.57 -31.84 26.62
C ALA A 1032 -111.90 -31.38 28.05
N GLY A 1033 -112.39 -32.29 28.91
CA GLY A 1033 -112.60 -32.05 30.34
C GLY A 1033 -111.32 -32.17 31.20
N TRP A 1034 -110.27 -32.83 30.70
CA TRP A 1034 -109.09 -33.24 31.47
C TRP A 1034 -107.78 -32.49 31.13
N PHE A 1035 -107.77 -31.61 30.13
CA PHE A 1035 -106.61 -30.77 29.77
C PHE A 1035 -106.29 -29.64 30.79
N ASP A 1036 -106.36 -29.95 32.10
CA ASP A 1036 -105.93 -29.09 33.19
C ASP A 1036 -104.45 -29.36 33.59
N HIS A 1037 -103.85 -30.47 33.13
CA HIS A 1037 -102.42 -30.75 33.28
C HIS A 1037 -101.57 -30.13 32.15
N ARG A 1038 -100.95 -28.99 32.48
CA ARG A 1038 -100.24 -28.06 31.57
C ARG A 1038 -98.89 -28.44 30.91
N PRO A 1039 -98.20 -29.58 31.13
CA PRO A 1039 -96.91 -29.83 30.45
C PRO A 1039 -96.99 -30.41 29.02
N ASP A 1040 -97.91 -31.34 28.74
CA ASP A 1040 -97.88 -32.13 27.49
C ASP A 1040 -98.45 -31.36 26.29
N LEU A 1041 -99.49 -30.57 26.55
CA LEU A 1041 -100.03 -29.60 25.60
C LEU A 1041 -98.96 -28.54 25.28
N TRP A 1042 -98.31 -27.98 26.30
CA TRP A 1042 -97.25 -27.00 26.12
C TRP A 1042 -96.12 -27.57 25.26
N ARG A 1043 -95.66 -28.80 25.53
CA ARG A 1043 -94.63 -29.47 24.73
C ARG A 1043 -95.05 -29.68 23.27
N SER A 1044 -96.31 -30.04 23.02
CA SER A 1044 -96.82 -30.27 21.66
C SER A 1044 -96.93 -28.96 20.87
N LEU A 1045 -97.49 -27.91 21.50
CA LEU A 1045 -97.59 -26.58 20.90
C LEU A 1045 -96.21 -25.91 20.73
N ASP A 1046 -95.29 -26.09 21.69
CA ASP A 1046 -93.91 -25.60 21.60
C ASP A 1046 -93.13 -26.29 20.47
N ALA A 1047 -93.31 -27.61 20.30
CA ALA A 1047 -92.72 -28.33 19.18
C ALA A 1047 -93.26 -27.85 17.82
N SER A 1048 -94.59 -27.67 17.71
CA SER A 1048 -95.22 -27.13 16.50
C SER A 1048 -94.75 -25.69 16.19
N ALA A 1049 -94.62 -24.86 17.22
CA ALA A 1049 -94.16 -23.48 17.10
C ALA A 1049 -92.68 -23.37 16.72
N ARG A 1050 -91.81 -24.23 17.25
CA ARG A 1050 -90.40 -24.31 16.84
C ARG A 1050 -90.27 -24.74 15.38
N GLN A 1051 -91.04 -25.74 14.95
CA GLN A 1051 -91.03 -26.19 13.55
C GLN A 1051 -91.48 -25.07 12.59
N ALA A 1052 -92.50 -24.30 12.96
CA ALA A 1052 -92.95 -23.14 12.17
C ALA A 1052 -91.88 -22.02 12.13
N ALA A 1053 -91.24 -21.74 13.26
CA ALA A 1053 -90.16 -20.74 13.34
C ALA A 1053 -88.92 -21.17 12.52
N GLU A 1054 -88.54 -22.44 12.55
CA GLU A 1054 -87.44 -22.99 11.74
C GLU A 1054 -87.72 -22.89 10.23
N GLN A 1055 -88.97 -23.10 9.79
CA GLN A 1055 -89.36 -22.91 8.38
C GLN A 1055 -89.34 -21.44 7.94
N ALA A 1056 -89.65 -20.51 8.85
CA ALA A 1056 -89.64 -19.07 8.58
C ALA A 1056 -88.23 -18.45 8.58
N HIS A 1057 -87.24 -19.15 9.14
CA HIS A 1057 -85.85 -18.69 9.30
C HIS A 1057 -84.81 -19.65 8.68
N PRO A 1058 -84.89 -19.95 7.37
CA PRO A 1058 -83.96 -20.88 6.70
C PRO A 1058 -82.50 -20.40 6.74
N GLU A 1059 -82.27 -19.09 6.87
CA GLU A 1059 -80.94 -18.47 6.98
C GLU A 1059 -80.17 -18.91 8.23
N HIS A 1060 -80.86 -19.34 9.30
CA HIS A 1060 -80.23 -19.73 10.57
C HIS A 1060 -79.28 -20.93 10.41
N ALA A 1061 -79.68 -21.92 9.61
CA ALA A 1061 -78.86 -23.11 9.36
C ALA A 1061 -77.55 -22.76 8.63
N GLN A 1062 -77.61 -21.81 7.69
CA GLN A 1062 -76.45 -21.36 6.93
C GLN A 1062 -75.51 -20.51 7.79
N LEU A 1063 -76.05 -19.62 8.63
CA LEU A 1063 -75.25 -18.83 9.58
C LEU A 1063 -74.55 -19.72 10.62
N ARG A 1064 -75.21 -20.78 11.09
CA ARG A 1064 -74.60 -21.75 12.01
C ARG A 1064 -73.45 -22.53 11.37
N ALA A 1065 -73.63 -23.03 10.15
CA ALA A 1065 -72.57 -23.69 9.40
C ALA A 1065 -71.38 -22.76 9.12
N THR A 1066 -71.66 -21.48 8.85
CA THR A 1066 -70.63 -20.44 8.65
C THR A 1066 -69.85 -20.18 9.94
N ALA A 1067 -70.54 -20.10 11.10
CA ALA A 1067 -69.90 -19.95 12.40
C ALA A 1067 -69.02 -21.14 12.78
N ASP A 1068 -69.47 -22.38 12.51
CA ASP A 1068 -68.68 -23.59 12.76
C ASP A 1068 -67.42 -23.64 11.87
N THR A 1069 -67.54 -23.24 10.60
CA THR A 1069 -66.42 -23.17 9.66
C THR A 1069 -65.40 -22.11 10.08
N ALA A 1070 -65.87 -20.91 10.46
CA ALA A 1070 -65.00 -19.83 10.92
C ALA A 1070 -64.28 -20.18 12.23
N ARG A 1071 -64.95 -20.89 13.16
CA ARG A 1071 -64.33 -21.43 14.38
C ARG A 1071 -63.19 -22.40 14.04
N HIS A 1072 -63.41 -23.35 13.12
CA HIS A 1072 -62.37 -24.29 12.72
C HIS A 1072 -61.17 -23.60 12.06
N ALA A 1073 -61.40 -22.58 11.24
CA ALA A 1073 -60.33 -21.78 10.66
C ALA A 1073 -59.49 -21.03 11.72
N ALA A 1074 -60.15 -20.45 12.74
CA ALA A 1074 -59.46 -19.80 13.85
C ALA A 1074 -58.65 -20.78 14.72
N GLU A 1075 -59.19 -21.98 14.98
CA GLU A 1075 -58.48 -23.05 15.68
C GLU A 1075 -57.25 -23.53 14.88
N GLN A 1076 -57.38 -23.67 13.56
CA GLN A 1076 -56.27 -24.05 12.68
C GLN A 1076 -55.18 -22.98 12.67
N ALA A 1077 -55.52 -21.70 12.50
CA ALA A 1077 -54.56 -20.60 12.54
C ALA A 1077 -53.83 -20.51 13.89
N ARG A 1078 -54.54 -20.74 15.01
CA ARG A 1078 -53.93 -20.84 16.34
C ARG A 1078 -52.94 -22.00 16.45
N ARG A 1079 -53.29 -23.18 15.94
CA ARG A 1079 -52.38 -24.35 15.93
C ARG A 1079 -51.16 -24.12 15.06
N THR A 1080 -51.32 -23.53 13.88
CA THR A 1080 -50.21 -23.22 12.98
C THR A 1080 -49.25 -22.21 13.59
N LEU A 1081 -49.75 -21.15 14.24
CA LEU A 1081 -48.91 -20.20 14.95
C LEU A 1081 -48.17 -20.86 16.13
N ALA A 1082 -48.87 -21.67 16.93
CA ALA A 1082 -48.25 -22.39 18.05
C ALA A 1082 -47.15 -23.36 17.60
N GLU A 1083 -47.36 -24.04 16.46
CA GLU A 1083 -46.36 -24.93 15.87
C GLU A 1083 -45.15 -24.16 15.31
N ALA A 1084 -45.38 -23.01 14.66
CA ALA A 1084 -44.30 -22.16 14.20
C ALA A 1084 -43.45 -21.58 15.35
N HIS A 1085 -44.09 -21.25 16.49
CA HIS A 1085 -43.37 -20.87 17.71
C HIS A 1085 -42.55 -22.04 18.27
N ARG A 1086 -43.15 -23.24 18.37
CA ARG A 1086 -42.43 -24.45 18.84
C ARG A 1086 -41.20 -24.74 17.98
N GLN A 1087 -41.33 -24.72 16.65
CA GLN A 1087 -40.21 -24.95 15.73
C GLN A 1087 -39.14 -23.86 15.80
N ARG A 1088 -39.52 -22.60 16.08
CA ARG A 1088 -38.57 -21.53 16.35
C ARG A 1088 -37.80 -21.82 17.65
N ASP A 1089 -38.50 -22.18 18.70
CA ASP A 1089 -37.92 -22.42 20.02
C ASP A 1089 -36.96 -23.62 19.98
N GLU A 1090 -37.33 -24.71 19.32
CA GLU A 1090 -36.48 -25.89 19.08
C GLU A 1090 -35.19 -25.56 18.30
N ARG A 1091 -35.25 -24.60 17.38
CA ARG A 1091 -34.07 -24.15 16.61
C ARG A 1091 -33.14 -23.24 17.39
N LEU A 1092 -33.67 -22.53 18.40
CA LEU A 1092 -32.92 -21.60 19.24
C LEU A 1092 -32.34 -22.27 20.49
N ASP A 1093 -32.90 -23.42 20.91
CA ASP A 1093 -32.49 -24.17 22.10
C ASP A 1093 -30.97 -24.49 22.18
N PRO A 1094 -30.26 -24.83 21.07
CA PRO A 1094 -28.81 -25.06 21.09
C PRO A 1094 -27.97 -23.83 21.47
N PHE A 1095 -28.52 -22.61 21.39
CA PHE A 1095 -27.82 -21.35 21.68
C PHE A 1095 -27.95 -20.89 23.13
N GLY A 1096 -28.62 -21.67 24.00
CA GLY A 1096 -28.68 -21.39 25.43
C GLY A 1096 -29.45 -20.09 25.79
N PRO A 1097 -29.16 -19.49 26.96
CA PRO A 1097 -29.82 -18.27 27.43
C PRO A 1097 -29.71 -17.08 26.46
N GLU A 1098 -28.62 -17.00 25.71
CA GLU A 1098 -28.30 -15.91 24.79
C GLU A 1098 -29.27 -15.83 23.60
N ALA A 1099 -29.90 -16.95 23.23
CA ALA A 1099 -30.93 -17.03 22.20
C ALA A 1099 -32.22 -16.25 22.55
N TRP A 1100 -32.42 -15.94 23.83
CA TRP A 1100 -33.61 -15.27 24.36
C TRP A 1100 -33.36 -13.79 24.66
N THR A 1101 -32.28 -13.23 24.10
CA THR A 1101 -31.99 -11.80 24.17
C THR A 1101 -33.12 -11.02 23.48
N PRO A 1102 -33.74 -10.01 24.12
CA PRO A 1102 -34.89 -9.29 23.55
C PRO A 1102 -34.59 -8.54 22.23
N ASP A 1103 -33.35 -8.09 22.06
CA ASP A 1103 -32.84 -7.49 20.81
C ASP A 1103 -31.44 -8.05 20.49
N PRO A 1104 -31.37 -9.23 19.84
CA PRO A 1104 -30.09 -9.87 19.53
C PRO A 1104 -29.30 -9.09 18.48
N ASN A 1105 -29.96 -8.31 17.61
CA ASN A 1105 -29.32 -7.47 16.61
C ASN A 1105 -28.64 -6.25 17.22
N GLY A 1106 -29.34 -5.49 18.07
CA GLY A 1106 -28.77 -4.36 18.79
C GLY A 1106 -27.63 -4.78 19.71
N ARG A 1107 -27.83 -5.89 20.44
CA ARG A 1107 -26.77 -6.45 21.31
C ARG A 1107 -25.54 -6.89 20.51
N LEU A 1108 -25.73 -7.54 19.35
CA LEU A 1108 -24.63 -7.92 18.46
C LEU A 1108 -23.86 -6.69 17.97
N ALA A 1109 -24.55 -5.62 17.57
CA ALA A 1109 -23.93 -4.39 17.10
C ALA A 1109 -23.12 -3.68 18.19
N ASP A 1110 -23.64 -3.63 19.42
CA ASP A 1110 -22.92 -3.07 20.56
C ASP A 1110 -21.68 -3.90 20.91
N LEU A 1111 -21.81 -5.23 20.95
CA LEU A 1111 -20.69 -6.11 21.23
C LEU A 1111 -19.59 -6.02 20.16
N GLN A 1112 -19.98 -5.84 18.89
CA GLN A 1112 -19.04 -5.59 17.79
C GLN A 1112 -18.27 -4.28 17.97
N ARG A 1113 -18.93 -3.21 18.45
CA ARG A 1113 -18.30 -1.92 18.74
C ARG A 1113 -17.32 -2.03 19.91
N ASP A 1114 -17.72 -2.74 20.97
CA ASP A 1114 -16.88 -2.97 22.15
C ASP A 1114 -15.64 -3.81 21.79
N ILE A 1115 -15.83 -4.90 21.03
CA ILE A 1115 -14.72 -5.72 20.51
C ILE A 1115 -13.77 -4.88 19.62
N ALA A 1116 -14.31 -4.04 18.74
CA ALA A 1116 -13.48 -3.18 17.89
C ALA A 1116 -12.64 -2.20 18.72
N THR A 1117 -13.27 -1.55 19.70
CA THR A 1117 -12.59 -0.63 20.63
C THR A 1117 -11.50 -1.33 21.43
N THR A 1118 -11.79 -2.50 21.99
CA THR A 1118 -10.80 -3.28 22.76
C THR A 1118 -9.67 -3.83 21.89
N ARG A 1119 -9.92 -4.15 20.62
CA ARG A 1119 -8.86 -4.53 19.67
C ARG A 1119 -7.94 -3.36 19.34
N GLN A 1120 -8.48 -2.14 19.23
CA GLN A 1120 -7.67 -0.95 19.07
C GLN A 1120 -6.79 -0.71 20.30
N GLU A 1121 -7.37 -0.74 21.51
CA GLU A 1121 -6.61 -0.60 22.76
C GLU A 1121 -5.53 -1.69 22.91
N LEU A 1122 -5.82 -2.93 22.52
CA LEU A 1122 -4.84 -4.02 22.52
C LEU A 1122 -3.67 -3.74 21.57
N THR A 1123 -3.98 -3.18 20.40
CA THR A 1123 -2.96 -2.79 19.41
C THR A 1123 -2.07 -1.69 19.97
N ASP A 1124 -2.67 -0.65 20.54
CA ASP A 1124 -1.93 0.47 21.15
C ASP A 1124 -1.06 -0.01 22.31
N ALA A 1125 -1.59 -0.91 23.17
CA ALA A 1125 -0.84 -1.50 24.28
C ALA A 1125 0.36 -2.33 23.80
N ARG A 1126 0.19 -3.13 22.74
CA ARG A 1126 1.28 -3.93 22.14
C ARG A 1126 2.36 -3.06 21.50
N THR A 1127 1.95 -2.02 20.78
CA THR A 1127 2.88 -1.01 20.23
C THR A 1127 3.66 -0.34 21.35
N ARG A 1128 3.00 -0.01 22.47
CA ARG A 1128 3.66 0.56 23.63
C ARG A 1128 4.63 -0.43 24.29
N ILE A 1129 4.27 -1.70 24.44
CA ILE A 1129 5.16 -2.75 24.96
C ILE A 1129 6.40 -2.90 24.07
N ALA A 1130 6.23 -2.96 22.75
CA ALA A 1130 7.33 -3.06 21.79
C ALA A 1130 8.27 -1.85 21.91
N THR A 1131 7.70 -0.63 21.95
CA THR A 1131 8.45 0.62 22.14
C THR A 1131 9.27 0.60 23.42
N LEU A 1132 8.63 0.24 24.55
CA LEU A 1132 9.30 0.20 25.85
C LEU A 1132 10.35 -0.91 25.94
N THR A 1133 10.13 -2.05 25.28
CA THR A 1133 11.11 -3.15 25.25
C THR A 1133 12.38 -2.78 24.46
N ALA A 1134 12.25 -1.87 23.49
CA ALA A 1134 13.36 -1.32 22.72
C ALA A 1134 14.09 -0.15 23.42
N GLU A 1135 13.66 0.27 24.62
CA GLU A 1135 14.32 1.35 25.36
C GLU A 1135 15.75 0.95 25.77
N PRO A 1136 16.76 1.82 25.54
CA PRO A 1136 18.16 1.54 25.90
C PRO A 1136 18.35 1.14 27.36
N ALA A 1137 17.52 1.67 28.28
CA ALA A 1137 17.57 1.33 29.70
C ALA A 1137 17.31 -0.16 29.97
N LEU A 1138 16.40 -0.76 29.20
CA LEU A 1138 16.04 -2.17 29.24
C LEU A 1138 17.02 -3.04 28.44
N LEU A 1139 17.43 -2.59 27.25
CA LEU A 1139 18.40 -3.29 26.41
C LEU A 1139 19.80 -3.39 27.05
N ALA A 1140 20.15 -2.46 27.93
CA ALA A 1140 21.37 -2.51 28.72
C ALA A 1140 21.35 -3.54 29.87
N GLN A 1141 20.20 -4.18 30.12
CA GLN A 1141 20.06 -5.19 31.17
C GLN A 1141 20.43 -6.60 30.66
N PRO A 1142 20.77 -7.53 31.57
CA PRO A 1142 20.91 -8.94 31.23
C PRO A 1142 19.66 -9.49 30.49
N PRO A 1143 19.80 -10.37 29.48
CA PRO A 1143 18.69 -10.85 28.64
C PRO A 1143 17.54 -11.49 29.43
N ASP A 1144 17.83 -12.05 30.60
CA ASP A 1144 16.90 -12.71 31.51
C ASP A 1144 16.14 -11.75 32.43
N ARG A 1145 16.55 -10.48 32.52
CA ARG A 1145 15.94 -9.48 33.42
C ARG A 1145 14.48 -9.20 33.05
N LEU A 1146 14.19 -9.04 31.76
CA LEU A 1146 12.85 -8.77 31.26
C LEU A 1146 11.91 -9.96 31.52
N THR A 1147 12.40 -11.18 31.26
CA THR A 1147 11.67 -12.42 31.53
C THR A 1147 11.31 -12.54 33.00
N ARG A 1148 12.26 -12.27 33.91
CA ARG A 1148 12.02 -12.27 35.37
C ARG A 1148 11.02 -11.21 35.81
N GLU A 1149 11.08 -10.00 35.24
CA GLU A 1149 10.12 -8.94 35.57
C GLU A 1149 8.70 -9.31 35.10
N HIS A 1150 8.58 -9.87 33.90
CA HIS A 1150 7.30 -10.31 33.35
C HIS A 1150 6.69 -11.47 34.16
N GLU A 1151 7.51 -12.44 34.59
CA GLU A 1151 7.10 -13.53 35.49
C GLU A 1151 6.68 -13.00 36.88
N SER A 1152 7.42 -12.04 37.43
CA SER A 1152 7.09 -11.39 38.70
C SER A 1152 5.80 -10.57 38.61
N TRP A 1153 5.58 -9.84 37.51
CA TRP A 1153 4.32 -9.15 37.23
C TRP A 1153 3.15 -10.13 37.13
N ARG A 1154 3.30 -11.23 36.36
CA ARG A 1154 2.29 -12.29 36.28
C ARG A 1154 1.97 -12.88 37.64
N THR A 1155 2.98 -13.17 38.45
CA THR A 1155 2.82 -13.75 39.80
C THR A 1155 2.11 -12.78 40.75
N ARG A 1156 2.52 -11.50 40.77
CA ARG A 1156 1.88 -10.45 41.59
C ARG A 1156 0.41 -10.24 41.21
N ARG A 1157 0.08 -10.27 39.92
CA ARG A 1157 -1.30 -10.15 39.44
C ARG A 1157 -2.14 -11.37 39.80
N SER A 1158 -1.59 -12.58 39.68
CA SER A 1158 -2.24 -13.82 40.09
C SER A 1158 -2.46 -13.93 41.61
N ALA A 1159 -1.65 -13.22 42.41
CA ALA A 1159 -1.75 -13.17 43.88
C ALA A 1159 -2.54 -11.96 44.42
N GLY A 1160 -2.96 -11.02 43.55
CA GLY A 1160 -3.67 -9.80 43.94
C GLY A 1160 -5.18 -10.04 44.19
N PRO A 1161 -5.86 -9.22 45.02
CA PRO A 1161 -7.29 -9.34 45.31
C PRO A 1161 -8.22 -9.11 44.12
N ASP A 1162 -7.70 -8.72 42.95
CA ASP A 1162 -8.48 -8.32 41.76
C ASP A 1162 -9.20 -9.48 41.06
N GLN A 1163 -8.94 -10.74 41.43
CA GLN A 1163 -9.84 -11.84 41.03
C GLN A 1163 -11.10 -11.92 41.90
N SER A 1164 -11.07 -11.38 43.13
CA SER A 1164 -12.23 -11.38 44.04
C SER A 1164 -13.19 -10.21 43.77
N GLY A 1165 -12.84 -9.32 42.83
CA GLY A 1165 -13.58 -8.12 42.46
C GLY A 1165 -14.35 -8.21 41.14
N SER A 1166 -14.57 -9.40 40.55
CA SER A 1166 -15.59 -9.57 39.49
C SER A 1166 -17.01 -9.56 40.08
N ALA A 1167 -17.25 -8.64 41.02
CA ALA A 1167 -18.59 -8.21 41.35
C ALA A 1167 -19.21 -7.67 40.07
N ARG A 1168 -20.07 -8.50 39.46
CA ARG A 1168 -21.11 -8.18 38.48
C ARG A 1168 -21.07 -6.70 38.10
N LEU A 1169 -20.48 -6.38 36.95
CA LEU A 1169 -20.89 -5.18 36.22
C LEU A 1169 -22.40 -5.31 36.02
N ARG A 1170 -23.15 -4.64 36.90
CA ARG A 1170 -24.60 -4.58 36.81
C ARG A 1170 -24.91 -3.94 35.47
N PRO A 1171 -25.72 -4.57 34.61
CA PRO A 1171 -26.43 -3.85 33.58
C PRO A 1171 -27.18 -2.70 34.25
N THR A 1172 -27.14 -1.53 33.65
CA THR A 1172 -28.05 -0.43 33.97
C THR A 1172 -29.48 -0.97 33.89
N ALA A 1173 -30.13 -1.07 35.06
CA ALA A 1173 -31.50 -1.50 35.35
C ALA A 1173 -31.91 -2.94 34.94
N PRO A 1174 -32.28 -3.81 35.91
CA PRO A 1174 -33.01 -5.04 35.58
C PRO A 1174 -34.48 -4.68 35.28
N VAL A 1175 -34.93 -4.98 34.06
CA VAL A 1175 -36.37 -5.12 33.82
C VAL A 1175 -36.85 -6.36 34.62
N PRO A 1176 -37.99 -6.31 35.33
CA PRO A 1176 -38.42 -7.43 36.16
C PRO A 1176 -38.55 -8.70 35.32
N GLY A 1177 -37.99 -9.80 35.82
CA GLY A 1177 -38.09 -11.11 35.16
C GLY A 1177 -39.54 -11.49 34.93
N VAL A 1178 -39.90 -11.68 33.66
CA VAL A 1178 -41.14 -12.35 33.28
C VAL A 1178 -40.93 -13.84 33.57
N PRO A 1179 -41.78 -14.50 34.37
CA PRO A 1179 -41.64 -15.93 34.61
C PRO A 1179 -41.85 -16.68 33.29
N ARG A 1180 -41.09 -17.78 33.10
CA ARG A 1180 -41.37 -18.76 32.04
C ARG A 1180 -42.86 -19.10 32.07
N PRO A 1181 -43.57 -19.16 30.92
CA PRO A 1181 -44.89 -19.76 30.90
C PRO A 1181 -44.72 -21.22 31.30
N GLU A 1182 -45.39 -21.66 32.37
CA GLU A 1182 -45.48 -23.07 32.69
C GLU A 1182 -46.14 -23.82 31.52
N GLU A 1183 -45.54 -24.95 31.13
CA GLU A 1183 -46.15 -25.88 30.18
C GLU A 1183 -47.48 -26.39 30.75
N GLU A 1184 -48.60 -25.99 30.14
CA GLU A 1184 -49.87 -26.70 30.30
C GLU A 1184 -49.70 -28.13 29.76
N ARG A 1185 -49.41 -29.06 30.66
CA ARG A 1185 -49.52 -30.51 30.41
C ARG A 1185 -50.98 -30.86 30.14
N LEU A 1186 -51.32 -31.07 28.87
CA LEU A 1186 -52.56 -31.74 28.47
C LEU A 1186 -52.43 -33.26 28.69
N GLY A 1187 -52.94 -33.73 29.84
CA GLY A 1187 -53.21 -35.15 30.08
C GLY A 1187 -54.65 -35.54 29.66
N PRO A 1188 -54.89 -36.76 29.13
CA PRO A 1188 -56.22 -37.21 28.75
C PRO A 1188 -56.92 -37.91 29.93
N SER A 1189 -58.06 -37.39 30.39
CA SER A 1189 -58.90 -38.14 31.34
C SER A 1189 -60.34 -37.63 31.42
N LEU A 1190 -61.21 -38.44 30.82
CA LEU A 1190 -62.48 -38.95 31.34
C LEU A 1190 -63.81 -38.29 30.97
N ALA A 1191 -64.62 -39.18 30.40
CA ALA A 1191 -66.06 -39.17 30.35
C ALA A 1191 -66.71 -39.35 31.73
N ARG A 1192 -67.95 -38.84 31.79
CA ARG A 1192 -69.10 -39.28 32.60
C ARG A 1192 -69.18 -38.93 34.10
N ARG A 1193 -70.31 -38.23 34.34
CA ARG A 1193 -71.31 -38.33 35.42
C ARG A 1193 -71.11 -37.47 36.67
N GLY A 1194 -72.08 -36.56 36.84
CA GLY A 1194 -72.88 -36.49 38.07
C GLY A 1194 -72.70 -35.22 38.87
N ILE A 1195 -73.51 -34.19 38.57
CA ILE A 1195 -73.82 -33.14 39.55
C ILE A 1195 -75.31 -33.16 39.82
N ALA A 1196 -75.63 -33.29 41.11
CA ALA A 1196 -76.81 -32.74 41.76
C ALA A 1196 -76.33 -32.04 43.06
N PRO A 1197 -77.07 -31.04 43.57
CA PRO A 1197 -76.48 -29.74 43.91
C PRO A 1197 -76.57 -29.38 45.41
N GLY A 1198 -75.95 -28.26 45.80
CA GLY A 1198 -76.08 -27.72 47.15
C GLY A 1198 -75.53 -26.29 47.33
N VAL A 1199 -76.39 -25.31 47.00
CA VAL A 1199 -76.69 -24.06 47.74
C VAL A 1199 -75.56 -23.36 48.51
N GLY A 1200 -75.37 -22.05 48.26
CA GLY A 1200 -74.83 -21.17 49.31
C GLY A 1200 -74.32 -19.78 48.90
N ARG A 1201 -75.27 -18.87 48.60
CA ARG A 1201 -75.17 -17.39 48.53
C ARG A 1201 -74.39 -16.74 47.39
#